data_AF-A0A7U9KQI8-F1
#
_entry.id   AF-A0A7U9KQI8-F1
#
_cell.length_a   1.000
_cell.length_b   1.000
_cell.length_c   1.000
_cell.angle_alpha   90.00
_cell.angle_beta   90.00
_cell.angle_gamma   90.00
#
_symmetry.space_group_name_H-M   'P 1'
#
loop_
_entity.id
_entity.type
_entity.pdbx_description
1 polymer ?
#
loop_
_entity_poly.entity_id
_entity_poly.type
_entity_poly.pdbx_seq_one_letter_code
_entity_poly.pdbx_strand_id
1 'polypeptide(L)'
;MANSANAGNSARSETFDVVVVGGGPAGSTLAALVARQGHRVLVLEKEFFPRYQIGESLLPSTVHGVCRLTGVADDLAAAGFTRKRGGTFRWGATPEPWTFSFSVSERMAGPTSYAYQVERSKFDEILLRHAGRSGAVVREGCAVADVIEDAERVRGVRYTDADGARREAYGTYVVDASGNKSRLFQRVGGERKYSEFFRSLALFGYFEGGKRLPEPNSGNILSVAFDSGWFWYIPLSPTLTSVGAVVRRDMADKIQGDRERALTALIAECPLISEYLSGATRVTDGQYGQLRVRKDYSYHQTTFARPGMLLVGDAACFVDPVFSSGVHLATYSGLLAARSINSALAGLVDDTVAVREFEARYRREYSVFYEFLLSFYEMHHSEQSYFWQAKKVTHHDRTEMEAFVDLVGGVSSGEAALSEADAMVERLRADSAEFAGAVDQLAHSEDGSMLPLFKSSVVSQVTREGSQVQMRALLGADAEPEAPLVPGGLVSSPTACSGSPPAAADPDAGKDPRMPETPEIPAHYRRDRFDPVPELVAMARETPLVETDVTIGPSRQLGWVATGHAEVRAVLSDTERFSTRPPADSEEDAQNLVQAGNLLQYDPPDHTRLRKLLTAEYTVRRMRRLEPRVEEVVEDCLDTMERIGRPADLVRYFAWPIPGLVSCELLGVPRDDQTELARYLDITRDVGRTQEQQLAAGKAYWAYMGQLAERRRRNPGEDMIGNLVREQGSAISDAELAGIGATVMAAGFEQVASIIGLGTLLLLEHPDQLALWRDNPELTDRAVEEMVRYLTVIHTASPRTALEDVTIGGQQIKAGESVACSLLAANRVPAAGEPEDRFDITREPTPHMAFGHGIHHCLGAPLARMELRIAFPALLRRFPGLRLAVPPEKVRFRPARSRQYALESLPVEW
;
A
#
# COMPACT_ATOMS: atom_id res chain seq x y z
N MET A 1 38.15 -5.41 70.42
CA MET A 1 38.55 -4.67 69.20
C MET A 1 39.12 -5.71 68.24
N ALA A 2 38.39 -6.37 67.34
CA ALA A 2 37.41 -5.93 66.34
C ALA A 2 37.98 -4.89 65.37
N ASN A 3 38.52 -5.37 64.25
CA ASN A 3 38.13 -4.97 62.88
C ASN A 3 38.95 -5.74 61.84
N SER A 4 38.30 -6.64 61.10
CA SER A 4 38.77 -7.10 59.80
C SER A 4 37.72 -6.67 58.78
N ALA A 5 38.14 -5.77 57.89
CA ALA A 5 37.33 -5.20 56.83
C ALA A 5 37.14 -6.25 55.72
N ASN A 6 35.87 -6.50 55.37
CA ASN A 6 35.46 -7.29 54.23
C ASN A 6 35.35 -6.34 53.03
N ALA A 7 36.36 -6.31 52.16
CA ALA A 7 36.34 -5.53 50.93
C ALA A 7 35.55 -6.30 49.86
N GLY A 8 34.24 -6.01 49.76
CA GLY A 8 33.37 -6.53 48.71
C GLY A 8 33.71 -5.92 47.35
N ASN A 9 34.05 -6.79 46.40
CA ASN A 9 34.20 -6.47 44.99
C ASN A 9 32.80 -6.32 44.36
N SER A 10 32.20 -5.12 44.43
CA SER A 10 30.95 -4.83 43.71
C SER A 10 31.26 -4.55 42.24
N ALA A 11 30.78 -5.41 41.33
CA ALA A 11 30.80 -5.14 39.90
C ALA A 11 30.14 -3.78 39.62
N ARG A 12 30.89 -2.82 39.05
CA ARG A 12 30.34 -1.51 38.66
C ARG A 12 29.35 -1.72 37.51
N SER A 13 28.07 -1.48 37.78
CA SER A 13 27.01 -1.41 36.76
C SER A 13 27.20 -0.17 35.89
N GLU A 14 27.23 -0.35 34.57
CA GLU A 14 27.33 0.76 33.61
C GLU A 14 25.97 1.06 32.98
N THR A 15 25.63 2.34 32.84
CA THR A 15 24.36 2.81 32.28
C THR A 15 24.60 3.57 30.98
N PHE A 16 23.84 3.22 29.95
CA PHE A 16 23.82 3.81 28.62
C PHE A 16 22.39 4.25 28.27
N ASP A 17 22.22 4.96 27.17
CA ASP A 17 20.87 5.24 26.64
C ASP A 17 20.40 4.05 25.79
N VAL A 18 21.33 3.44 25.04
CA VAL A 18 21.07 2.27 24.18
C VAL A 18 22.17 1.22 24.33
N VAL A 19 21.77 -0.04 24.48
CA VAL A 19 22.66 -1.20 24.41
C VAL A 19 22.33 -2.04 23.18
N VAL A 20 23.28 -2.16 22.26
CA VAL A 20 23.17 -2.91 21.01
C VAL A 20 23.89 -4.24 21.15
N VAL A 21 23.19 -5.34 20.87
CA VAL A 21 23.72 -6.70 20.91
C VAL A 21 24.06 -7.14 19.48
N GLY A 22 25.34 -7.16 19.13
CA GLY A 22 25.83 -7.52 17.80
C GLY A 22 26.36 -6.31 16.99
N GLY A 23 27.56 -6.45 16.44
CA GLY A 23 28.28 -5.44 15.66
C GLY A 23 28.21 -5.63 14.14
N GLY A 24 27.26 -6.43 13.65
CA GLY A 24 26.99 -6.55 12.21
C GLY A 24 26.41 -5.27 11.60
N PRO A 25 26.03 -5.28 10.31
CA PRO A 25 25.57 -4.07 9.61
C PRO A 25 24.42 -3.35 10.31
N ALA A 26 23.38 -4.07 10.77
CA ALA A 26 22.25 -3.47 11.48
C ALA A 26 22.67 -2.75 12.77
N GLY A 27 23.43 -3.44 13.64
CA GLY A 27 23.84 -2.91 14.93
C GLY A 27 24.80 -1.74 14.81
N SER A 28 25.77 -1.84 13.89
CA SER A 28 26.74 -0.77 13.63
C SER A 28 26.09 0.47 13.01
N THR A 29 25.14 0.30 12.07
CA THR A 29 24.35 1.40 11.52
C THR A 29 23.56 2.13 12.61
N LEU A 30 22.83 1.38 13.44
CA LEU A 30 22.06 1.98 14.52
C LEU A 30 22.95 2.72 15.51
N ALA A 31 24.03 2.08 15.95
CA ALA A 31 24.94 2.65 16.94
C ALA A 31 25.58 3.95 16.44
N ALA A 32 25.98 4.00 15.17
CA ALA A 32 26.52 5.22 14.57
C ALA A 32 25.49 6.35 14.54
N LEU A 33 24.25 6.08 14.12
CA LEU A 33 23.20 7.10 14.01
C LEU A 33 22.75 7.64 15.36
N VAL A 34 22.62 6.77 16.37
CA VAL A 34 22.22 7.16 17.72
C VAL A 34 23.36 7.92 18.42
N ALA A 35 24.60 7.46 18.31
CA ALA A 35 25.75 8.15 18.92
C ALA A 35 25.98 9.55 18.33
N ARG A 36 25.74 9.73 17.02
CA ARG A 36 25.83 11.04 16.35
C ARG A 36 24.79 12.06 16.83
N GLN A 37 23.72 11.62 17.48
CA GLN A 37 22.75 12.50 18.15
C GLN A 37 23.15 12.82 19.60
N GLY A 38 24.33 12.38 20.06
CA GLY A 38 24.85 12.68 21.39
C GLY A 38 24.42 11.70 22.48
N HIS A 39 23.73 10.61 22.12
CA HIS A 39 23.32 9.57 23.07
C HIS A 39 24.46 8.59 23.36
N ARG A 40 24.49 8.05 24.57
CA ARG A 40 25.48 7.05 25.02
C ARG A 40 25.05 5.67 24.52
N VAL A 41 25.83 5.10 23.62
CA VAL A 41 25.56 3.78 23.03
C VAL A 41 26.66 2.80 23.40
N LEU A 42 26.28 1.60 23.85
CA LEU A 42 27.17 0.45 24.02
C LEU A 42 26.87 -0.59 22.94
N VAL A 43 27.89 -1.04 22.21
CA VAL A 43 27.80 -2.18 21.28
C VAL A 43 28.57 -3.36 21.88
N LEU A 44 27.88 -4.46 22.11
CA LEU A 44 28.46 -5.72 22.58
C LEU A 44 28.48 -6.73 21.42
N GLU A 45 29.66 -7.04 20.92
CA GLU A 45 29.88 -7.99 19.84
C GLU A 45 30.65 -9.20 20.35
N LYS A 46 30.16 -10.40 20.04
CA LYS A 46 30.69 -11.65 20.59
C LYS A 46 32.01 -12.06 19.94
N GLU A 47 32.25 -11.69 18.69
CA GLU A 47 33.44 -12.07 17.90
C GLU A 47 34.43 -10.90 17.83
N PHE A 48 35.69 -11.22 17.52
CA PHE A 48 36.68 -10.19 17.19
C PHE A 48 36.69 -9.94 15.68
N PHE A 49 36.72 -8.68 15.29
CA PHE A 49 36.73 -8.25 13.90
C PHE A 49 38.17 -8.10 13.39
N PRO A 50 38.43 -8.41 12.11
CA PRO A 50 37.47 -8.82 11.08
C PRO A 50 37.01 -10.29 11.23
N ARG A 51 35.71 -10.55 11.07
CA ARG A 51 35.12 -11.90 11.15
C ARG A 51 34.34 -12.29 9.91
N TYR A 52 34.32 -13.59 9.61
CA TYR A 52 33.59 -14.12 8.48
C TYR A 52 32.06 -13.98 8.63
N GLN A 53 31.37 -13.59 7.56
CA GLN A 53 29.91 -13.67 7.42
C GLN A 53 29.51 -13.78 5.94
N ILE A 54 28.33 -14.33 5.64
CA ILE A 54 27.77 -14.40 4.28
C ILE A 54 26.83 -13.20 4.00
N GLY A 55 26.64 -12.87 2.72
CA GLY A 55 25.77 -11.78 2.25
C GLY A 55 26.58 -10.65 1.63
N GLU A 56 27.21 -10.94 0.50
CA GLU A 56 28.33 -10.17 -0.06
C GLU A 56 27.91 -9.22 -1.18
N SER A 57 26.71 -9.37 -1.73
CA SER A 57 26.21 -8.51 -2.79
C SER A 57 25.32 -7.42 -2.20
N LEU A 58 25.66 -6.15 -2.43
CA LEU A 58 24.91 -5.01 -1.89
C LEU A 58 23.94 -4.41 -2.92
N LEU A 59 23.08 -3.51 -2.43
CA LEU A 59 22.16 -2.70 -3.22
C LEU A 59 22.52 -1.20 -3.15
N PRO A 60 22.20 -0.40 -4.18
CA PRO A 60 22.46 1.05 -4.18
C PRO A 60 21.84 1.77 -2.98
N SER A 61 20.66 1.34 -2.53
CA SER A 61 19.98 1.90 -1.34
C SER A 61 20.81 1.76 -0.06
N THR A 62 21.62 0.70 0.04
CA THR A 62 22.53 0.50 1.17
C THR A 62 23.72 1.44 1.07
N VAL A 63 24.38 1.50 -0.09
CA VAL A 63 25.64 2.25 -0.30
C VAL A 63 25.40 3.76 -0.36
N HIS A 64 24.45 4.19 -1.19
CA HIS A 64 24.18 5.60 -1.47
C HIS A 64 23.06 6.19 -0.61
N GLY A 65 22.26 5.34 0.04
CA GLY A 65 21.26 5.76 1.03
C GLY A 65 21.80 5.64 2.45
N VAL A 66 21.68 4.45 3.05
CA VAL A 66 21.95 4.24 4.48
C VAL A 66 23.41 4.56 4.85
N CYS A 67 24.40 4.05 4.11
CA CYS A 67 25.81 4.30 4.41
C CYS A 67 26.22 5.77 4.22
N ARG A 68 25.52 6.50 3.36
CA ARG A 68 25.73 7.95 3.21
C ARG A 68 25.14 8.70 4.40
N LEU A 69 23.94 8.34 4.86
CA LEU A 69 23.32 8.91 6.06
C LEU A 69 24.15 8.65 7.33
N THR A 70 24.74 7.46 7.46
CA THR A 70 25.65 7.16 8.58
C THR A 70 26.99 7.89 8.46
N GLY A 71 27.35 8.37 7.27
CA GLY A 71 28.64 9.01 6.97
C GLY A 71 29.80 8.04 6.72
N VAL A 72 29.53 6.78 6.40
CA VAL A 72 30.56 5.74 6.16
C VAL A 72 30.81 5.48 4.67
N ALA A 73 30.04 6.10 3.77
CA ALA A 73 30.11 5.86 2.33
C ALA A 73 31.51 6.10 1.74
N ASP A 74 32.27 7.08 2.24
CA ASP A 74 33.61 7.38 1.75
C ASP A 74 34.63 6.29 2.15
N ASP A 75 34.50 5.72 3.35
CA ASP A 75 35.31 4.59 3.80
C ASP A 75 35.05 3.36 2.92
N LEU A 76 33.79 3.15 2.51
CA LEU A 76 33.42 2.08 1.58
C LEU A 76 33.98 2.32 0.17
N ALA A 77 33.96 3.56 -0.31
CA ALA A 77 34.54 3.91 -1.61
C ALA A 77 36.06 3.70 -1.63
N ALA A 78 36.75 4.01 -0.51
CA ALA A 78 38.19 3.79 -0.35
C ALA A 78 38.58 2.31 -0.17
N ALA A 79 37.62 1.42 0.15
CA ALA A 79 37.90 0.02 0.44
C ALA A 79 38.23 -0.84 -0.79
N GLY A 80 38.06 -0.32 -2.01
CA GLY A 80 38.44 -1.01 -3.24
C GLY A 80 37.58 -2.24 -3.57
N PHE A 81 36.31 -2.24 -3.15
CA PHE A 81 35.36 -3.32 -3.46
C PHE A 81 34.99 -3.37 -4.94
N THR A 82 34.71 -4.57 -5.46
CA THR A 82 34.26 -4.76 -6.84
C THR A 82 32.93 -4.05 -7.07
N ARG A 83 32.88 -3.19 -8.08
CA ARG A 83 31.69 -2.40 -8.42
C ARG A 83 30.63 -3.26 -9.11
N LYS A 84 29.41 -3.24 -8.56
CA LYS A 84 28.22 -3.92 -9.10
C LYS A 84 27.32 -2.89 -9.78
N ARG A 85 27.03 -3.07 -11.07
CA ARG A 85 26.15 -2.18 -11.85
C ARG A 85 24.71 -2.71 -11.95
N GLY A 86 24.51 -3.98 -11.62
CA GLY A 86 23.22 -4.64 -11.58
C GLY A 86 23.39 -6.15 -11.35
N GLY A 87 22.66 -6.97 -12.11
CA GLY A 87 22.74 -8.43 -12.03
C GLY A 87 22.35 -9.10 -13.35
N THR A 88 22.86 -10.31 -13.55
CA THR A 88 22.57 -11.15 -14.70
C THR A 88 21.88 -12.43 -14.23
N PHE A 89 20.80 -12.80 -14.89
CA PHE A 89 19.99 -13.96 -14.56
C PHE A 89 19.87 -14.88 -15.76
N ARG A 90 20.11 -16.18 -15.57
CA ARG A 90 19.53 -17.22 -16.42
C ARG A 90 18.34 -17.80 -15.66
N TRP A 91 17.17 -17.24 -15.92
CA TRP A 91 15.94 -17.49 -15.16
C TRP A 91 14.72 -17.17 -16.03
N GLY A 92 13.60 -17.87 -15.81
CA GLY A 92 12.39 -17.72 -16.61
C GLY A 92 12.30 -18.75 -17.74
N ALA A 93 11.47 -18.47 -18.76
CA ALA A 93 11.22 -19.37 -19.89
C ALA A 93 12.34 -19.33 -20.96
N THR A 94 13.11 -18.25 -21.00
CA THR A 94 14.20 -18.06 -21.97
C THR A 94 15.49 -18.76 -21.51
N PRO A 95 16.15 -19.52 -22.39
CA PRO A 95 17.38 -20.23 -22.03
C PRO A 95 18.61 -19.31 -21.94
N GLU A 96 18.55 -18.12 -22.55
CA GLU A 96 19.62 -17.13 -22.58
C GLU A 96 19.64 -16.24 -21.33
N PRO A 97 20.82 -15.88 -20.78
CA PRO A 97 20.89 -14.97 -19.65
C PRO A 97 20.48 -13.54 -20.02
N TRP A 98 19.59 -12.93 -19.24
CA TRP A 98 19.22 -11.53 -19.33
C TRP A 98 19.90 -10.71 -18.22
N THR A 99 20.17 -9.42 -18.47
CA THR A 99 20.89 -8.55 -17.53
C THR A 99 20.07 -7.32 -17.20
N PHE A 100 20.08 -6.95 -15.93
CA PHE A 100 19.44 -5.75 -15.43
C PHE A 100 20.50 -4.77 -14.91
N SER A 101 20.31 -3.46 -15.15
CA SER A 101 21.20 -2.39 -14.68
C SER A 101 20.47 -1.41 -13.75
N PHE A 102 21.15 -0.93 -12.71
CA PHE A 102 20.64 0.11 -11.82
C PHE A 102 20.54 1.50 -12.50
N SER A 103 21.28 1.73 -13.60
CA SER A 103 21.35 3.03 -14.28
C SER A 103 20.17 3.38 -15.18
N VAL A 104 19.27 2.42 -15.43
CA VAL A 104 18.14 2.61 -16.37
C VAL A 104 16.89 3.18 -15.70
N SER A 105 16.84 3.21 -14.36
CA SER A 105 15.80 3.95 -13.64
C SER A 105 16.10 5.45 -13.71
N GLU A 106 15.17 6.26 -14.23
CA GLU A 106 15.29 7.74 -14.23
C GLU A 106 15.53 8.32 -12.82
N ARG A 107 15.09 7.62 -11.76
CA ARG A 107 15.28 8.01 -10.34
C ARG A 107 16.64 7.60 -9.76
N MET A 108 17.34 6.66 -10.38
CA MET A 108 18.68 6.20 -9.98
C MET A 108 19.75 6.52 -11.03
N ALA A 109 19.40 7.11 -12.17
CA ALA A 109 20.31 7.51 -13.22
C ALA A 109 21.27 8.60 -12.72
N GLY A 110 22.58 8.32 -12.75
CA GLY A 110 23.60 9.27 -12.30
C GLY A 110 24.74 8.61 -11.50
N PRO A 111 25.47 9.37 -10.66
CA PRO A 111 26.64 8.85 -9.95
C PRO A 111 26.30 7.80 -8.89
N THR A 112 25.03 7.56 -8.57
CA THR A 112 24.56 6.59 -7.56
C THR A 112 24.03 5.28 -8.16
N SER A 113 24.13 5.07 -9.49
CA SER A 113 23.61 3.87 -10.19
C SER A 113 24.48 2.61 -10.00
N TYR A 114 25.01 2.35 -8.81
CA TYR A 114 25.83 1.18 -8.54
C TYR A 114 25.82 0.77 -7.07
N ALA A 115 26.37 -0.42 -6.81
CA ALA A 115 26.65 -0.92 -5.47
C ALA A 115 28.02 -1.63 -5.46
N TYR A 116 28.31 -2.37 -4.39
CA TYR A 116 29.54 -3.13 -4.25
C TYR A 116 29.27 -4.63 -4.02
N GLN A 117 30.16 -5.46 -4.53
CA GLN A 117 30.39 -6.81 -4.02
C GLN A 117 31.47 -6.71 -2.94
N VAL A 118 31.15 -7.12 -1.72
CA VAL A 118 32.00 -6.87 -0.55
C VAL A 118 32.43 -8.17 0.11
N GLU A 119 33.70 -8.23 0.50
CA GLU A 119 34.14 -9.17 1.52
C GLU A 119 33.53 -8.74 2.86
N ARG A 120 32.59 -9.54 3.39
CA ARG A 120 31.82 -9.17 4.58
C ARG A 120 32.66 -8.97 5.84
N SER A 121 33.80 -9.64 5.93
CA SER A 121 34.77 -9.44 7.01
C SER A 121 35.32 -8.01 7.05
N LYS A 122 35.65 -7.45 5.89
CA LYS A 122 36.12 -6.07 5.73
C LYS A 122 34.97 -5.06 5.83
N PHE A 123 33.84 -5.34 5.21
CA PHE A 123 32.67 -4.47 5.23
C PHE A 123 32.12 -4.27 6.64
N ASP A 124 31.88 -5.37 7.38
CA ASP A 124 31.36 -5.29 8.75
C ASP A 124 32.36 -4.53 9.65
N GLU A 125 33.67 -4.73 9.47
CA GLU A 125 34.71 -3.99 10.21
C GLU A 125 34.67 -2.49 9.94
N ILE A 126 34.57 -2.07 8.68
CA ILE A 126 34.44 -0.66 8.33
C ILE A 126 33.26 -0.03 9.08
N LEU A 127 32.10 -0.70 9.07
CA LEU A 127 30.90 -0.21 9.75
C LEU A 127 31.08 -0.15 11.28
N LEU A 128 31.63 -1.20 11.90
CA LEU A 128 31.80 -1.27 13.35
C LEU A 128 32.82 -0.23 13.85
N ARG A 129 33.94 -0.06 13.14
CA ARG A 129 34.95 0.95 13.45
C ARG A 129 34.39 2.36 13.26
N HIS A 130 33.55 2.57 12.25
CA HIS A 130 32.86 3.84 12.03
C HIS A 130 31.86 4.17 13.14
N ALA A 131 31.12 3.19 13.65
CA ALA A 131 30.25 3.37 14.82
C ALA A 131 31.06 3.85 16.04
N GLY A 132 32.25 3.27 16.26
CA GLY A 132 33.18 3.72 17.29
C GLY A 132 33.65 5.18 17.09
N ARG A 133 34.07 5.54 15.87
CA ARG A 133 34.43 6.93 15.51
C ARG A 133 33.27 7.91 15.65
N SER A 134 32.04 7.42 15.51
CA SER A 134 30.80 8.18 15.67
C SER A 134 30.39 8.40 17.13
N GLY A 135 31.11 7.80 18.09
CA GLY A 135 30.91 8.01 19.54
C GLY A 135 30.34 6.80 20.30
N ALA A 136 30.06 5.67 19.64
CA ALA A 136 29.61 4.46 20.32
C ALA A 136 30.77 3.76 21.05
N VAL A 137 30.50 3.23 22.25
CA VAL A 137 31.43 2.36 22.97
C VAL A 137 31.31 0.95 22.41
N VAL A 138 32.31 0.50 21.67
CA VAL A 138 32.32 -0.85 21.06
C VAL A 138 33.17 -1.79 21.90
N ARG A 139 32.62 -2.95 22.28
CA ARG A 139 33.32 -4.03 22.96
C ARG A 139 33.16 -5.34 22.19
N GLU A 140 34.28 -5.87 21.74
CA GLU A 140 34.38 -7.17 21.07
C GLU A 140 34.69 -8.27 22.08
N GLY A 141 34.48 -9.54 21.70
CA GLY A 141 34.61 -10.67 22.63
C GLY A 141 33.54 -10.72 23.74
N CYS A 142 32.46 -9.94 23.59
CA CYS A 142 31.39 -9.80 24.57
C CYS A 142 30.14 -10.61 24.16
N ALA A 143 29.90 -11.72 24.84
CA ALA A 143 28.75 -12.58 24.56
C ALA A 143 27.57 -12.26 25.49
N VAL A 144 26.48 -11.72 24.93
CA VAL A 144 25.24 -11.47 25.68
C VAL A 144 24.48 -12.78 25.89
N ALA A 145 24.10 -13.06 27.14
CA ALA A 145 23.43 -14.29 27.52
C ALA A 145 21.92 -14.10 27.70
N ASP A 146 21.50 -12.97 28.27
CA ASP A 146 20.10 -12.72 28.61
C ASP A 146 19.81 -11.22 28.78
N VAL A 147 18.54 -10.86 28.78
CA VAL A 147 18.07 -9.51 29.10
C VAL A 147 17.85 -9.33 30.60
N ILE A 148 17.91 -8.08 31.05
CA ILE A 148 17.47 -7.63 32.37
C ILE A 148 16.15 -6.92 32.15
N GLU A 149 15.09 -7.34 32.83
CA GLU A 149 13.73 -6.86 32.63
C GLU A 149 12.97 -6.77 33.96
N ASP A 150 11.99 -5.87 34.00
CA ASP A 150 10.94 -5.81 35.01
C ASP A 150 9.59 -6.27 34.39
N ALA A 151 8.49 -6.15 35.14
CA ALA A 151 7.17 -6.58 34.65
C ALA A 151 6.68 -5.81 33.41
N GLU A 152 7.23 -4.62 33.15
CA GLU A 152 6.74 -3.69 32.13
C GLU A 152 7.73 -3.50 30.97
N ARG A 153 9.04 -3.67 31.19
CA ARG A 153 10.08 -3.26 30.22
C ARG A 153 11.39 -4.04 30.31
N VAL A 154 12.10 -4.14 29.18
CA VAL A 154 13.54 -4.47 29.16
C VAL A 154 14.38 -3.25 29.55
N ARG A 155 15.38 -3.46 30.42
CA ARG A 155 16.21 -2.42 31.04
C ARG A 155 17.72 -2.60 30.81
N GLY A 156 18.14 -3.71 30.23
CA GLY A 156 19.55 -4.00 30.06
C GLY A 156 19.84 -5.43 29.65
N VAL A 157 21.11 -5.82 29.75
CA VAL A 157 21.61 -7.15 29.38
C VAL A 157 22.65 -7.66 30.36
N ARG A 158 22.70 -8.98 30.51
CA ARG A 158 23.81 -9.69 31.16
C ARG A 158 24.71 -10.30 30.10
N TYR A 159 26.00 -10.05 30.21
CA TYR A 159 26.98 -10.50 29.21
C TYR A 159 28.24 -11.05 29.87
N THR A 160 28.96 -11.87 29.11
CA THR A 160 30.32 -12.33 29.47
C THR A 160 31.30 -11.52 28.65
N ASP A 161 32.21 -10.83 29.32
CA ASP A 161 33.24 -9.99 28.70
C ASP A 161 34.42 -10.85 28.18
N ALA A 162 35.35 -10.25 27.46
CA ALA A 162 36.49 -10.94 26.83
C ALA A 162 37.42 -11.64 27.85
N ASP A 163 37.42 -11.18 29.10
CA ASP A 163 38.16 -11.78 30.22
C ASP A 163 37.41 -12.96 30.89
N GLY A 164 36.20 -13.29 30.41
CA GLY A 164 35.32 -14.32 30.98
C GLY A 164 34.50 -13.85 32.17
N ALA A 165 34.61 -12.59 32.61
CA ALA A 165 33.82 -12.04 33.71
C ALA A 165 32.37 -11.80 33.27
N ARG A 166 31.42 -12.16 34.14
CA ARG A 166 30.01 -11.80 33.96
C ARG A 166 29.79 -10.35 34.39
N ARG A 167 29.16 -9.58 33.51
CA ARG A 167 28.88 -8.15 33.69
C ARG A 167 27.44 -7.85 33.32
N GLU A 168 26.98 -6.68 33.77
CA GLU A 168 25.66 -6.14 33.46
C GLU A 168 25.80 -4.75 32.86
N ALA A 169 25.01 -4.48 31.83
CA ALA A 169 24.89 -3.14 31.25
C ALA A 169 23.40 -2.78 31.17
N TYR A 170 23.08 -1.55 31.59
CA TYR A 170 21.73 -1.04 31.64
C TYR A 170 21.52 0.02 30.54
N GLY A 171 20.32 0.08 29.98
CA GLY A 171 19.94 1.14 29.06
C GLY A 171 18.43 1.28 28.88
N THR A 172 18.01 2.44 28.39
CA THR A 172 16.59 2.73 28.08
C THR A 172 16.06 1.81 26.99
N TYR A 173 16.93 1.45 26.05
CA TYR A 173 16.66 0.50 24.97
C TYR A 173 17.75 -0.59 24.88
N VAL A 174 17.31 -1.82 24.65
CA VAL A 174 18.14 -2.94 24.21
C VAL A 174 17.77 -3.28 22.77
N VAL A 175 18.74 -3.28 21.86
CA VAL A 175 18.51 -3.67 20.46
C VAL A 175 19.22 -4.98 20.19
N ASP A 176 18.46 -6.01 19.81
CA ASP A 176 19.03 -7.27 19.34
C ASP A 176 19.33 -7.18 17.83
N ALA A 177 20.61 -7.04 17.52
CA ALA A 177 21.19 -7.05 16.19
C ALA A 177 22.11 -8.27 15.99
N SER A 178 21.95 -9.33 16.80
CA SER A 178 22.87 -10.48 16.87
C SER A 178 22.67 -11.49 15.73
N GLY A 179 21.76 -11.16 14.81
CA GLY A 179 21.52 -11.86 13.55
C GLY A 179 20.75 -13.17 13.72
N ASN A 180 20.88 -14.06 12.74
CA ASN A 180 20.04 -15.25 12.64
C ASN A 180 20.19 -16.25 13.80
N LYS A 181 21.35 -16.22 14.47
CA LYS A 181 21.68 -17.04 15.65
C LYS A 181 21.34 -16.34 16.98
N SER A 182 20.53 -15.29 16.94
CA SER A 182 20.06 -14.62 18.15
C SER A 182 19.48 -15.63 19.15
N ARG A 183 19.80 -15.41 20.42
CA ARG A 183 19.18 -16.08 21.57
C ARG A 183 18.17 -15.19 22.29
N LEU A 184 18.11 -13.91 21.92
CA LEU A 184 17.29 -12.91 22.58
C LEU A 184 15.98 -12.65 21.85
N PHE A 185 15.82 -13.11 20.61
CA PHE A 185 14.63 -12.80 19.81
C PHE A 185 13.30 -13.19 20.49
N GLN A 186 13.27 -14.24 21.33
CA GLN A 186 12.06 -14.64 22.06
C GLN A 186 11.68 -13.64 23.15
N ARG A 187 12.64 -12.83 23.60
CA ARG A 187 12.45 -11.82 24.64
C ARG A 187 11.64 -10.63 24.18
N VAL A 188 11.17 -10.52 22.93
CA VAL A 188 10.14 -9.51 22.59
C VAL A 188 8.71 -10.04 22.72
N GLY A 189 8.51 -11.30 23.10
CA GLY A 189 7.19 -11.89 23.31
C GLY A 189 6.52 -12.47 22.07
N GLY A 190 7.25 -12.58 20.95
CA GLY A 190 6.77 -13.18 19.70
C GLY A 190 7.40 -14.54 19.38
N GLU A 191 6.91 -15.16 18.31
CA GLU A 191 7.40 -16.43 17.78
C GLU A 191 8.06 -16.24 16.41
N ARG A 192 9.10 -17.05 16.14
CA ARG A 192 9.75 -17.09 14.82
C ARG A 192 8.96 -18.00 13.88
N LYS A 193 8.28 -17.41 12.91
CA LYS A 193 7.54 -18.13 11.86
C LYS A 193 8.42 -18.29 10.62
N TYR A 194 8.67 -19.53 10.23
CA TYR A 194 9.42 -19.86 9.03
C TYR A 194 8.50 -19.85 7.81
N SER A 195 8.96 -19.24 6.71
CA SER A 195 8.25 -19.31 5.43
C SER A 195 8.09 -20.77 5.02
N GLU A 196 6.91 -21.15 4.52
CA GLU A 196 6.70 -22.48 3.92
C GLU A 196 7.22 -22.52 2.47
N PHE A 197 7.18 -21.38 1.78
CA PHE A 197 7.53 -21.25 0.37
C PHE A 197 9.05 -21.23 0.14
N PHE A 198 9.81 -20.54 1.00
CA PHE A 198 11.26 -20.34 0.88
C PHE A 198 12.09 -21.30 1.77
N ARG A 199 11.61 -22.54 2.01
CA ARG A 199 12.33 -23.55 2.80
C ARG A 199 13.51 -24.20 2.04
N SER A 200 14.39 -23.40 1.47
CA SER A 200 15.56 -23.87 0.71
C SER A 200 16.80 -24.00 1.60
N LEU A 201 17.82 -24.72 1.12
CA LEU A 201 19.12 -24.87 1.77
C LEU A 201 20.21 -24.33 0.85
N ALA A 202 21.15 -23.56 1.39
CA ALA A 202 22.28 -23.05 0.62
C ALA A 202 23.56 -23.80 1.00
N LEU A 203 24.25 -24.39 0.01
CA LEU A 203 25.61 -24.94 0.14
C LEU A 203 26.56 -24.09 -0.70
N PHE A 204 27.61 -23.54 -0.09
CA PHE A 204 28.46 -22.56 -0.76
C PHE A 204 29.91 -22.59 -0.30
N GLY A 205 30.77 -22.02 -1.17
CA GLY A 205 32.21 -21.91 -1.01
C GLY A 205 32.81 -20.81 -1.88
N TYR A 206 34.13 -20.78 -1.95
CA TYR A 206 34.89 -19.74 -2.63
C TYR A 206 35.88 -20.32 -3.61
N PHE A 207 36.06 -19.63 -4.74
CA PHE A 207 36.89 -20.06 -5.85
C PHE A 207 37.80 -18.92 -6.30
N GLU A 208 39.02 -19.26 -6.69
CA GLU A 208 39.98 -18.36 -7.32
C GLU A 208 40.11 -18.67 -8.81
N GLY A 209 40.21 -17.63 -9.65
CA GLY A 209 40.44 -17.80 -11.10
C GLY A 209 39.19 -18.14 -11.91
N GLY A 210 37.99 -17.98 -11.34
CA GLY A 210 36.74 -18.09 -12.09
C GLY A 210 36.60 -17.01 -13.16
N LYS A 211 35.86 -17.31 -14.23
CA LYS A 211 35.54 -16.34 -15.30
C LYS A 211 34.73 -15.16 -14.75
N ARG A 212 34.64 -14.10 -15.55
CA ARG A 212 33.82 -12.91 -15.27
C ARG A 212 32.83 -12.72 -16.42
N LEU A 213 31.71 -12.07 -16.11
CA LEU A 213 30.82 -11.55 -17.15
C LEU A 213 31.59 -10.56 -18.05
N PRO A 214 31.21 -10.42 -19.32
CA PRO A 214 31.82 -9.41 -20.20
C PRO A 214 31.68 -7.98 -19.64
N GLU A 215 32.65 -7.13 -19.93
CA GLU A 215 32.54 -5.70 -19.64
C GLU A 215 31.32 -5.09 -20.35
N PRO A 216 30.61 -4.12 -19.74
CA PRO A 216 30.91 -3.43 -18.47
C PRO A 216 30.39 -4.14 -17.20
N ASN A 217 29.92 -5.38 -17.31
CA ASN A 217 29.17 -6.10 -16.28
C ASN A 217 30.02 -7.10 -15.47
N SER A 218 31.36 -7.04 -15.58
CA SER A 218 32.28 -7.99 -14.94
C SER A 218 32.16 -8.10 -13.41
N GLY A 219 31.64 -7.06 -12.75
CA GLY A 219 31.36 -7.03 -11.31
C GLY A 219 29.91 -7.36 -10.90
N ASN A 220 29.02 -7.66 -11.86
CA ASN A 220 27.64 -8.04 -11.55
C ASN A 220 27.57 -9.41 -10.88
N ILE A 221 26.52 -9.62 -10.10
CA ILE A 221 26.13 -10.96 -9.64
C ILE A 221 25.54 -11.74 -10.83
N LEU A 222 25.91 -13.00 -10.97
CA LEU A 222 25.27 -13.94 -11.89
C LEU A 222 24.43 -14.93 -11.08
N SER A 223 23.14 -15.07 -11.41
CA SER A 223 22.23 -16.04 -10.80
C SER A 223 21.68 -16.99 -11.86
N VAL A 224 21.78 -18.30 -11.64
CA VAL A 224 21.51 -19.31 -12.68
C VAL A 224 20.60 -20.40 -12.13
N ALA A 225 19.37 -20.49 -12.66
CA ALA A 225 18.45 -21.58 -12.35
C ALA A 225 18.90 -22.90 -13.01
N PHE A 226 18.64 -24.02 -12.33
CA PHE A 226 18.89 -25.39 -12.79
C PHE A 226 17.94 -26.37 -12.07
N ASP A 227 17.98 -27.66 -12.39
CA ASP A 227 16.93 -28.61 -11.96
C ASP A 227 16.79 -28.73 -10.42
N SER A 228 17.90 -28.68 -9.69
CA SER A 228 17.88 -28.78 -8.21
C SER A 228 17.66 -27.46 -7.48
N GLY A 229 17.61 -26.33 -8.18
CA GLY A 229 17.44 -25.00 -7.58
C GLY A 229 18.12 -23.90 -8.39
N TRP A 230 18.97 -23.09 -7.76
CA TRP A 230 19.73 -22.06 -8.47
C TRP A 230 21.08 -21.76 -7.82
N PHE A 231 22.01 -21.19 -8.59
CA PHE A 231 23.32 -20.76 -8.13
C PHE A 231 23.42 -19.25 -8.04
N TRP A 232 24.07 -18.72 -7.01
CA TRP A 232 24.71 -17.40 -7.09
C TRP A 232 26.19 -17.53 -7.46
N TYR A 233 26.69 -16.52 -8.16
CA TYR A 233 28.09 -16.35 -8.51
C TYR A 233 28.47 -14.87 -8.35
N ILE A 234 29.23 -14.55 -7.31
CA ILE A 234 29.53 -13.17 -6.89
C ILE A 234 31.04 -12.92 -6.94
N PRO A 235 31.53 -12.04 -7.83
CA PRO A 235 32.94 -11.68 -7.90
C PRO A 235 33.30 -10.71 -6.75
N LEU A 236 34.11 -11.15 -5.79
CA LEU A 236 34.51 -10.34 -4.62
C LEU A 236 35.78 -9.53 -4.87
N SER A 237 36.67 -10.06 -5.72
CA SER A 237 37.92 -9.43 -6.12
C SER A 237 38.28 -9.86 -7.55
N PRO A 238 39.38 -9.36 -8.14
CA PRO A 238 39.84 -9.83 -9.45
C PRO A 238 40.00 -11.36 -9.53
N THR A 239 40.35 -12.02 -8.41
CA THR A 239 40.59 -13.46 -8.37
C THR A 239 39.50 -14.23 -7.65
N LEU A 240 38.96 -13.70 -6.54
CA LEU A 240 38.07 -14.43 -5.63
C LEU A 240 36.60 -14.32 -6.05
N THR A 241 35.87 -15.43 -5.95
CA THR A 241 34.45 -15.52 -6.27
C THR A 241 33.72 -16.38 -5.24
N SER A 242 32.61 -15.84 -4.70
CA SER A 242 31.67 -16.58 -3.87
C SER A 242 30.67 -17.32 -4.75
N VAL A 243 30.54 -18.64 -4.54
CA VAL A 243 29.66 -19.51 -5.32
C VAL A 243 28.82 -20.36 -4.38
N GLY A 244 27.50 -20.30 -4.55
CA GLY A 244 26.58 -21.07 -3.72
C GLY A 244 25.40 -21.61 -4.48
N ALA A 245 25.07 -22.87 -4.20
CA ALA A 245 23.86 -23.53 -4.67
C ALA A 245 22.77 -23.38 -3.61
N VAL A 246 21.65 -22.77 -3.98
CA VAL A 246 20.40 -22.80 -3.23
C VAL A 246 19.57 -23.96 -3.75
N VAL A 247 19.46 -25.00 -2.93
CA VAL A 247 18.85 -26.29 -3.25
C VAL A 247 17.48 -26.40 -2.58
N ARG A 248 16.54 -27.02 -3.29
CA ARG A 248 15.18 -27.28 -2.80
C ARG A 248 15.17 -28.22 -1.60
N ARG A 249 14.16 -28.07 -0.73
CA ARG A 249 13.99 -28.88 0.49
C ARG A 249 13.88 -30.38 0.21
N ASP A 250 13.10 -30.74 -0.80
CA ASP A 250 12.87 -32.13 -1.19
C ASP A 250 14.09 -32.78 -1.86
N MET A 251 15.07 -31.95 -2.22
CA MET A 251 16.37 -32.36 -2.75
C MET A 251 17.49 -32.15 -1.72
N ALA A 252 17.16 -31.94 -0.43
CA ALA A 252 18.14 -31.69 0.62
C ALA A 252 19.17 -32.82 0.76
N ASP A 253 18.81 -34.06 0.38
CA ASP A 253 19.72 -35.21 0.38
C ASP A 253 20.91 -35.00 -0.56
N LYS A 254 20.79 -34.19 -1.63
CA LYS A 254 21.89 -33.86 -2.55
C LYS A 254 23.03 -33.07 -1.88
N ILE A 255 22.76 -32.43 -0.75
CA ILE A 255 23.78 -31.67 0.02
C ILE A 255 24.14 -32.35 1.35
N GLN A 256 23.66 -33.57 1.59
CA GLN A 256 24.06 -34.38 2.74
C GLN A 256 25.38 -35.12 2.45
N GLY A 257 26.13 -35.45 3.52
CA GLY A 257 27.39 -36.15 3.42
C GLY A 257 28.59 -35.24 3.11
N ASP A 258 29.45 -35.67 2.18
CA ASP A 258 30.66 -34.94 1.79
C ASP A 258 30.29 -33.69 0.99
N ARG A 259 30.48 -32.52 1.62
CA ARG A 259 30.12 -31.21 1.06
C ARG A 259 30.89 -30.87 -0.20
N GLU A 260 32.12 -31.37 -0.34
CA GLU A 260 32.96 -31.07 -1.50
C GLU A 260 32.42 -31.82 -2.71
N ARG A 261 32.13 -33.12 -2.55
CA ARG A 261 31.45 -33.92 -3.59
C ARG A 261 30.08 -33.35 -3.95
N ALA A 262 29.29 -32.97 -2.94
CA ALA A 262 27.96 -32.40 -3.16
C ALA A 262 28.01 -31.11 -3.99
N LEU A 263 28.89 -30.16 -3.63
CA LEU A 263 29.01 -28.90 -4.36
C LEU A 263 29.53 -29.14 -5.79
N THR A 264 30.52 -30.02 -5.98
CA THR A 264 31.01 -30.39 -7.32
C THR A 264 29.92 -31.01 -8.18
N ALA A 265 29.10 -31.90 -7.62
CA ALA A 265 27.99 -32.53 -8.34
C ALA A 265 26.93 -31.49 -8.77
N LEU A 266 26.58 -30.56 -7.88
CA LEU A 266 25.64 -29.48 -8.21
C LEU A 266 26.21 -28.52 -9.28
N ILE A 267 27.51 -28.20 -9.22
CA ILE A 267 28.16 -27.38 -10.25
C ILE A 267 28.09 -28.08 -11.62
N ALA A 268 28.34 -29.40 -11.67
CA ALA A 268 28.26 -30.17 -12.91
C ALA A 268 26.83 -30.23 -13.49
N GLU A 269 25.80 -30.15 -12.64
CA GLU A 269 24.38 -30.09 -13.05
C GLU A 269 24.00 -28.73 -13.68
N CYS A 270 24.83 -27.70 -13.52
CA CYS A 270 24.57 -26.35 -14.01
C CYS A 270 25.63 -25.92 -15.04
N PRO A 271 25.43 -26.18 -16.36
CA PRO A 271 26.45 -26.02 -17.38
C PRO A 271 27.13 -24.64 -17.40
N LEU A 272 26.35 -23.57 -17.26
CA LEU A 272 26.89 -22.20 -17.26
C LEU A 272 27.84 -21.95 -16.08
N ILE A 273 27.52 -22.46 -14.89
CA ILE A 273 28.37 -22.32 -13.70
C ILE A 273 29.61 -23.21 -13.82
N SER A 274 29.46 -24.44 -14.33
CA SER A 274 30.59 -25.32 -14.63
C SER A 274 31.56 -24.67 -15.63
N GLU A 275 31.04 -23.98 -16.65
CA GLU A 275 31.85 -23.27 -17.64
C GLU A 275 32.58 -22.05 -17.04
N TYR A 276 31.92 -21.33 -16.13
CA TYR A 276 32.52 -20.19 -15.42
C TYR A 276 33.60 -20.62 -14.44
N LEU A 277 33.54 -21.85 -13.93
CA LEU A 277 34.50 -22.42 -13.00
C LEU A 277 35.53 -23.36 -13.66
N SER A 278 35.52 -23.52 -14.98
CA SER A 278 36.34 -24.54 -15.66
C SER A 278 37.86 -24.40 -15.46
N GLY A 279 38.34 -23.19 -15.14
CA GLY A 279 39.74 -22.90 -14.80
C GLY A 279 39.93 -22.43 -13.35
N ALA A 280 38.88 -22.50 -12.53
CA ALA A 280 38.90 -22.00 -11.16
C ALA A 280 39.38 -23.08 -10.18
N THR A 281 40.06 -22.67 -9.12
CA THR A 281 40.46 -23.54 -8.00
C THR A 281 39.65 -23.19 -6.77
N ARG A 282 39.07 -24.19 -6.09
CA ARG A 282 38.40 -23.95 -4.81
C ARG A 282 39.44 -23.55 -3.77
N VAL A 283 39.19 -22.45 -3.05
CA VAL A 283 40.03 -22.06 -1.92
C VAL A 283 39.89 -23.10 -0.83
N THR A 284 41.00 -23.61 -0.29
CA THR A 284 41.03 -24.65 0.77
C THR A 284 41.50 -24.12 2.13
N ASP A 285 42.16 -22.97 2.16
CA ASP A 285 42.79 -22.41 3.36
C ASP A 285 42.11 -21.13 3.84
N GLY A 286 42.36 -20.76 5.11
CA GLY A 286 41.83 -19.54 5.72
C GLY A 286 40.29 -19.50 5.84
N GLN A 287 39.73 -18.30 6.00
CA GLN A 287 38.29 -18.13 6.21
C GLN A 287 37.44 -18.54 4.99
N TYR A 288 38.00 -18.44 3.79
CA TYR A 288 37.34 -18.80 2.53
C TYR A 288 37.50 -20.28 2.17
N GLY A 289 38.38 -21.02 2.88
CA GLY A 289 38.63 -22.44 2.69
C GLY A 289 37.49 -23.39 3.06
N GLN A 290 36.50 -22.90 3.81
CA GLN A 290 35.43 -23.73 4.37
C GLN A 290 34.17 -23.74 3.48
N LEU A 291 33.66 -24.94 3.20
CA LEU A 291 32.32 -25.13 2.64
C LEU A 291 31.26 -25.06 3.75
N ARG A 292 30.25 -24.23 3.51
CA ARG A 292 29.23 -23.88 4.52
C ARG A 292 27.84 -24.21 4.03
N VAL A 293 26.99 -24.60 4.97
CA VAL A 293 25.56 -24.82 4.75
C VAL A 293 24.77 -23.80 5.56
N ARG A 294 23.70 -23.28 4.96
CA ARG A 294 22.65 -22.51 5.62
C ARG A 294 21.30 -23.16 5.33
N LYS A 295 20.48 -23.29 6.36
CA LYS A 295 19.13 -23.85 6.31
C LYS A 295 18.20 -22.96 7.14
N ASP A 296 16.90 -23.11 6.91
CA ASP A 296 15.85 -22.45 7.69
C ASP A 296 16.11 -20.95 7.84
N TYR A 297 16.57 -20.29 6.78
CA TYR A 297 16.97 -18.89 6.84
C TYR A 297 15.80 -17.95 6.54
N SER A 298 14.71 -18.41 5.91
CA SER A 298 13.54 -17.59 5.63
C SER A 298 12.55 -17.61 6.78
N TYR A 299 12.39 -16.49 7.47
CA TYR A 299 11.47 -16.35 8.61
C TYR A 299 11.16 -14.88 8.92
N HIS A 300 10.14 -14.67 9.73
CA HIS A 300 9.90 -13.42 10.44
C HIS A 300 9.45 -13.70 11.88
N GLN A 301 9.68 -12.75 12.79
CA GLN A 301 9.04 -12.77 14.10
C GLN A 301 7.62 -12.21 14.04
N THR A 302 6.70 -12.77 14.83
CA THR A 302 5.34 -12.23 14.98
C THR A 302 5.31 -10.87 15.66
N THR A 303 6.38 -10.50 16.37
CA THR A 303 6.56 -9.19 17.01
C THR A 303 8.02 -8.77 16.85
N PHE A 304 8.28 -7.51 16.46
CA PHE A 304 9.65 -6.99 16.28
C PHE A 304 10.12 -6.15 17.46
N ALA A 305 9.21 -5.66 18.29
CA ALA A 305 9.57 -4.85 19.43
C ALA A 305 8.56 -4.97 20.58
N ARG A 306 9.03 -4.63 21.78
CA ARG A 306 8.22 -4.40 22.97
C ARG A 306 8.83 -3.25 23.76
N PRO A 307 8.20 -2.75 24.84
CA PRO A 307 8.79 -1.69 25.65
C PRO A 307 10.24 -1.99 26.05
N GLY A 308 11.15 -1.11 25.63
CA GLY A 308 12.60 -1.20 25.91
C GLY A 308 13.39 -2.19 25.08
N MET A 309 12.79 -2.92 24.12
CA MET A 309 13.53 -3.86 23.28
C MET A 309 13.06 -3.89 21.82
N LEU A 310 14.01 -3.84 20.88
CA LEU A 310 13.77 -3.92 19.43
C LEU A 310 14.64 -5.02 18.79
N LEU A 311 14.12 -5.68 17.75
CA LEU A 311 14.85 -6.63 16.91
C LEU A 311 15.16 -6.01 15.55
N VAL A 312 16.42 -6.06 15.09
CA VAL A 312 16.82 -5.53 13.78
C VAL A 312 17.60 -6.57 12.96
N GLY A 313 17.55 -6.45 11.63
CA GLY A 313 18.14 -7.40 10.69
C GLY A 313 17.67 -8.84 10.91
N ASP A 314 18.58 -9.80 10.70
CA ASP A 314 18.25 -11.22 10.76
C ASP A 314 17.76 -11.72 12.15
N ALA A 315 17.88 -10.91 13.22
CA ALA A 315 17.23 -11.25 14.49
C ALA A 315 15.69 -11.23 14.34
N ALA A 316 15.18 -10.27 13.56
CA ALA A 316 13.77 -10.03 13.29
C ALA A 316 13.26 -10.85 12.09
N CYS A 317 13.84 -10.68 10.90
CA CYS A 317 13.34 -11.32 9.69
C CYS A 317 14.41 -11.47 8.59
N PHE A 318 14.17 -12.41 7.69
CA PHE A 318 14.96 -12.64 6.47
C PHE A 318 14.08 -13.34 5.43
N VAL A 319 14.25 -12.99 4.14
CA VAL A 319 13.45 -13.57 3.04
C VAL A 319 14.23 -14.68 2.32
N ASP A 320 15.05 -14.32 1.32
CA ASP A 320 15.83 -15.25 0.49
C ASP A 320 17.06 -14.52 -0.08
N PRO A 321 18.19 -15.22 -0.38
CA PRO A 321 19.38 -14.57 -0.90
C PRO A 321 19.26 -14.00 -2.33
N VAL A 322 18.26 -14.39 -3.13
CA VAL A 322 18.09 -13.85 -4.49
C VAL A 322 17.77 -12.34 -4.43
N PHE A 323 18.30 -11.56 -5.39
CA PHE A 323 18.31 -10.07 -5.38
C PHE A 323 19.05 -9.37 -4.23
N SER A 324 19.65 -10.10 -3.29
CA SER A 324 20.59 -9.54 -2.32
C SER A 324 20.01 -8.52 -1.34
N SER A 325 18.76 -8.71 -0.89
CA SER A 325 18.05 -7.79 -0.01
C SER A 325 18.49 -7.83 1.46
N GLY A 326 19.15 -8.90 1.92
CA GLY A 326 19.41 -9.13 3.35
C GLY A 326 20.18 -7.99 4.05
N VAL A 327 21.30 -7.52 3.49
CA VAL A 327 22.07 -6.41 4.11
C VAL A 327 21.30 -5.09 4.04
N HIS A 328 20.48 -4.90 3.01
CA HIS A 328 19.61 -3.73 2.92
C HIS A 328 18.57 -3.73 4.04
N LEU A 329 17.81 -4.83 4.20
CA LEU A 329 16.84 -4.98 5.30
C LEU A 329 17.51 -4.81 6.67
N ALA A 330 18.72 -5.34 6.86
CA ALA A 330 19.49 -5.19 8.10
C ALA A 330 19.88 -3.74 8.38
N THR A 331 20.49 -3.05 7.43
CA THR A 331 20.91 -1.65 7.60
C THR A 331 19.73 -0.68 7.68
N TYR A 332 18.67 -0.94 6.91
CA TYR A 332 17.45 -0.14 6.92
C TYR A 332 16.69 -0.28 8.25
N SER A 333 16.53 -1.48 8.78
CA SER A 333 15.95 -1.65 10.12
C SER A 333 16.81 -1.01 11.22
N GLY A 334 18.15 -1.04 11.09
CA GLY A 334 19.05 -0.27 11.95
C GLY A 334 18.78 1.24 11.90
N LEU A 335 18.55 1.80 10.70
CA LEU A 335 18.14 3.20 10.51
C LEU A 335 16.77 3.49 11.13
N LEU A 336 15.77 2.64 10.88
CA LEU A 336 14.42 2.82 11.43
C LEU A 336 14.42 2.78 12.97
N ALA A 337 15.12 1.82 13.56
CA ALA A 337 15.24 1.73 15.01
C ALA A 337 16.02 2.91 15.60
N ALA A 338 17.11 3.36 14.97
CA ALA A 338 17.81 4.58 15.38
C ALA A 338 16.89 5.79 15.37
N ARG A 339 16.10 5.95 14.29
CA ARG A 339 15.15 7.04 14.12
C ARG A 339 14.11 7.05 15.25
N SER A 340 13.46 5.93 15.51
CA SER A 340 12.47 5.80 16.58
C SER A 340 13.07 6.04 17.97
N ILE A 341 14.24 5.46 18.25
CA ILE A 341 14.91 5.62 19.54
C ILE A 341 15.33 7.08 19.77
N ASN A 342 15.95 7.73 18.78
CA ASN A 342 16.35 9.13 18.88
C ASN A 342 15.14 10.04 19.12
N SER A 343 14.01 9.77 18.46
CA SER A 343 12.78 10.51 18.68
C SER A 343 12.24 10.39 20.11
N ALA A 344 12.22 9.18 20.65
CA ALA A 344 11.75 8.94 22.01
C ALA A 344 12.72 9.51 23.06
N LEU A 345 14.03 9.33 22.88
CA LEU A 345 15.04 9.90 23.78
C LEU A 345 15.07 11.43 23.77
N ALA A 346 14.72 12.05 22.64
CA ALA A 346 14.55 13.50 22.52
C ALA A 346 13.20 14.00 23.05
N GLY A 347 12.30 13.11 23.50
CA GLY A 347 10.97 13.46 23.99
C GLY A 347 10.02 13.97 22.90
N LEU A 348 10.30 13.69 21.62
CA LEU A 348 9.49 14.14 20.48
C LEU A 348 8.21 13.30 20.31
N VAL A 349 8.25 12.04 20.76
CA VAL A 349 7.10 11.14 20.80
C VAL A 349 7.19 10.23 22.02
N ASP A 350 6.04 9.69 22.40
CA ASP A 350 5.97 8.62 23.39
C ASP A 350 6.67 7.35 22.88
N ASP A 351 7.25 6.59 23.80
CA ASP A 351 7.93 5.33 23.54
C ASP A 351 7.04 4.33 22.78
N THR A 352 5.76 4.28 23.13
CA THR A 352 4.78 3.38 22.49
C THR A 352 4.62 3.71 21.00
N VAL A 353 4.61 5.00 20.66
CA VAL A 353 4.49 5.48 19.27
C VAL A 353 5.76 5.18 18.49
N ALA A 354 6.93 5.44 19.09
CA ALA A 354 8.22 5.16 18.47
C ALA A 354 8.40 3.68 18.13
N VAL A 355 8.01 2.79 19.06
CA VAL A 355 8.08 1.33 18.89
C VAL A 355 7.11 0.85 17.81
N ARG A 356 5.87 1.33 17.82
CA ARG A 356 4.86 0.96 16.81
C ARG A 356 5.27 1.41 15.41
N GLU A 357 5.78 2.62 15.27
CA GLU A 357 6.23 3.15 13.98
C GLU A 357 7.39 2.33 13.41
N PHE A 358 8.37 1.97 14.24
CA PHE A 358 9.49 1.12 13.85
C PHE A 358 8.99 -0.21 13.28
N GLU A 359 8.12 -0.89 14.03
CA GLU A 359 7.62 -2.20 13.64
C GLU A 359 6.78 -2.14 12.37
N ALA A 360 5.88 -1.16 12.25
CA ALA A 360 5.02 -0.98 11.08
C ALA A 360 5.85 -0.75 9.80
N ARG A 361 6.85 0.14 9.85
CA ARG A 361 7.73 0.42 8.71
C ARG A 361 8.57 -0.78 8.31
N TYR A 362 9.13 -1.48 9.29
CA TYR A 362 9.98 -2.62 8.97
C TYR A 362 9.18 -3.81 8.42
N ARG A 363 7.97 -4.06 8.94
CA ARG A 363 7.06 -5.08 8.40
C ARG A 363 6.64 -4.80 6.97
N ARG A 364 6.34 -3.53 6.67
CA ARG A 364 6.01 -3.12 5.31
C ARG A 364 7.16 -3.43 4.34
N GLU A 365 8.37 -3.00 4.67
CA GLU A 365 9.56 -3.25 3.83
C GLU A 365 9.79 -4.75 3.62
N TYR A 366 9.70 -5.56 4.70
CA TYR A 366 9.82 -7.01 4.59
C TYR A 366 8.78 -7.61 3.64
N SER A 367 7.53 -7.14 3.72
CA SER A 367 6.43 -7.66 2.90
C SER A 367 6.63 -7.35 1.42
N VAL A 368 7.06 -6.12 1.09
CA VAL A 368 7.37 -5.70 -0.29
C VAL A 368 8.44 -6.61 -0.92
N PHE A 369 9.52 -6.91 -0.19
CA PHE A 369 10.54 -7.84 -0.67
C PHE A 369 10.05 -9.30 -0.72
N TYR A 370 9.20 -9.72 0.22
CA TYR A 370 8.65 -11.07 0.25
C TYR A 370 7.77 -11.36 -0.96
N GLU A 371 6.83 -10.45 -1.26
CA GLU A 371 5.94 -10.54 -2.41
C GLU A 371 6.73 -10.53 -3.72
N PHE A 372 7.70 -9.61 -3.85
CA PHE A 372 8.57 -9.56 -5.02
C PHE A 372 9.29 -10.87 -5.30
N LEU A 373 9.88 -11.45 -4.26
CA LEU A 373 10.61 -12.70 -4.41
C LEU A 373 9.67 -13.86 -4.69
N LEU A 374 8.47 -13.86 -4.15
CA LEU A 374 7.50 -14.90 -4.44
C LEU A 374 7.12 -14.87 -5.93
N SER A 375 6.81 -13.68 -6.46
CA SER A 375 6.48 -13.51 -7.87
C SER A 375 7.65 -13.86 -8.82
N PHE A 376 8.88 -13.52 -8.42
CA PHE A 376 10.08 -13.86 -9.18
C PHE A 376 10.31 -15.38 -9.28
N TYR A 377 10.06 -16.12 -8.19
CA TYR A 377 10.19 -17.57 -8.20
C TYR A 377 9.11 -18.23 -9.06
N GLU A 378 7.87 -17.75 -9.03
CA GLU A 378 6.76 -18.31 -9.85
C GLU A 378 6.96 -18.15 -11.36
N MET A 379 7.68 -17.11 -11.80
CA MET A 379 7.99 -16.87 -13.22
C MET A 379 8.77 -18.03 -13.89
N HIS A 380 9.50 -18.86 -13.14
CA HIS A 380 10.34 -19.87 -13.77
C HIS A 380 9.53 -21.05 -14.33
N HIS A 381 9.56 -21.19 -15.67
CA HIS A 381 8.94 -22.30 -16.39
C HIS A 381 9.94 -23.41 -16.67
N SER A 382 9.64 -24.63 -16.21
CA SER A 382 10.32 -25.86 -16.66
C SER A 382 9.26 -26.95 -16.87
N GLU A 383 9.10 -27.39 -18.13
CA GLU A 383 8.11 -28.41 -18.53
C GLU A 383 8.39 -29.80 -17.93
N GLN A 384 9.61 -30.06 -17.45
CA GLN A 384 10.02 -31.36 -16.90
C GLN A 384 10.01 -31.42 -15.37
N SER A 385 9.75 -30.30 -14.68
CA SER A 385 9.85 -30.25 -13.23
C SER A 385 8.46 -30.23 -12.58
N TYR A 386 8.02 -31.40 -12.12
CA TYR A 386 6.82 -31.63 -11.29
C TYR A 386 6.69 -30.65 -10.10
N PHE A 387 7.81 -30.06 -9.67
CA PHE A 387 7.93 -29.01 -8.65
C PHE A 387 7.18 -27.72 -8.97
N TRP A 388 7.24 -27.23 -10.22
CA TRP A 388 6.57 -26.01 -10.63
C TRP A 388 5.07 -26.22 -10.86
N GLN A 389 4.66 -27.48 -11.04
CA GLN A 389 3.25 -27.88 -11.11
C GLN A 389 2.64 -28.07 -9.71
N ALA A 390 3.39 -28.66 -8.76
CA ALA A 390 2.94 -28.86 -7.38
C ALA A 390 2.76 -27.54 -6.59
N LYS A 391 3.55 -26.49 -6.89
CA LYS A 391 3.38 -25.15 -6.30
C LYS A 391 2.15 -24.37 -6.84
N LYS A 392 1.56 -24.79 -7.96
CA LYS A 392 0.33 -24.19 -8.50
C LYS A 392 -0.94 -24.72 -7.83
N VAL A 393 -0.85 -25.84 -7.11
CA VAL A 393 -2.00 -26.60 -6.60
C VAL A 393 -1.88 -26.81 -5.10
N THR A 394 -2.24 -25.80 -4.32
CA THR A 394 -2.67 -25.98 -2.92
C THR A 394 -4.00 -25.26 -2.73
N HIS A 395 -4.94 -25.98 -2.13
CA HIS A 395 -6.39 -25.93 -2.31
C HIS A 395 -7.15 -24.81 -1.56
N HIS A 396 -8.29 -24.43 -2.16
CA HIS A 396 -9.38 -23.58 -1.67
C HIS A 396 -10.18 -24.17 -0.50
N ASP A 397 -10.75 -23.28 0.34
CA ASP A 397 -12.03 -23.45 1.06
C ASP A 397 -12.72 -22.07 1.37
N ARG A 398 -12.65 -21.09 0.44
CA ARG A 398 -13.32 -19.77 0.57
C ARG A 398 -14.29 -19.50 -0.58
N THR A 399 -15.41 -18.83 -0.31
CA THR A 399 -16.35 -18.38 -1.36
C THR A 399 -15.86 -17.10 -2.04
N GLU A 400 -16.20 -16.91 -3.32
CA GLU A 400 -15.81 -15.76 -4.17
C GLU A 400 -16.03 -14.38 -3.51
N MET A 401 -17.08 -14.26 -2.69
CA MET A 401 -17.41 -13.06 -1.92
C MET A 401 -16.32 -12.69 -0.91
N GLU A 402 -15.69 -13.66 -0.24
CA GLU A 402 -14.68 -13.39 0.78
C GLU A 402 -13.43 -12.76 0.15
N ALA A 403 -13.03 -13.25 -1.03
CA ALA A 403 -11.91 -12.70 -1.80
C ALA A 403 -12.19 -11.25 -2.26
N PHE A 404 -13.44 -10.95 -2.66
CA PHE A 404 -13.86 -9.60 -3.00
C PHE A 404 -13.89 -8.69 -1.76
N VAL A 405 -14.54 -9.13 -0.69
CA VAL A 405 -14.71 -8.34 0.53
C VAL A 405 -13.39 -8.04 1.25
N ASP A 406 -12.46 -9.00 1.27
CA ASP A 406 -11.18 -8.80 1.93
C ASP A 406 -10.30 -7.77 1.21
N LEU A 407 -10.42 -7.71 -0.11
CA LEU A 407 -9.66 -6.79 -0.97
C LEU A 407 -10.25 -5.37 -0.99
N VAL A 408 -11.57 -5.24 -1.08
CA VAL A 408 -12.24 -3.94 -1.27
C VAL A 408 -12.68 -3.30 0.07
N GLY A 409 -12.62 -4.06 1.16
CA GLY A 409 -12.95 -3.65 2.53
C GLY A 409 -12.01 -2.67 3.23
N GLY A 410 -11.10 -2.00 2.52
CA GLY A 410 -10.20 -1.03 3.13
C GLY A 410 -9.05 -1.63 3.97
N VAL A 411 -8.76 -2.93 3.85
CA VAL A 411 -7.54 -3.54 4.44
C VAL A 411 -6.44 -3.79 3.41
N SER A 412 -6.54 -3.13 2.24
CA SER A 412 -5.42 -2.94 1.31
C SER A 412 -4.41 -1.88 1.80
N SER A 413 -4.71 -1.21 2.92
CA SER A 413 -3.79 -0.36 3.70
C SER A 413 -3.39 -1.06 5.00
N GLY A 414 -2.50 -2.05 4.86
CA GLY A 414 -1.51 -2.42 5.87
C GLY A 414 -2.04 -2.94 7.21
N GLU A 415 -2.26 -4.26 7.31
CA GLU A 415 -1.88 -5.08 8.48
C GLU A 415 -2.22 -6.58 8.29
N ALA A 416 -3.13 -6.95 7.38
CA ALA A 416 -3.60 -8.36 7.23
C ALA A 416 -2.89 -9.22 6.16
N ALA A 417 -1.88 -8.69 5.45
CA ALA A 417 -1.24 -9.39 4.32
C ALA A 417 -0.43 -10.66 4.69
N LEU A 418 -0.38 -11.05 5.97
CA LEU A 418 0.28 -12.28 6.43
C LEU A 418 -0.69 -13.29 7.06
N SER A 419 -2.00 -13.01 7.09
CA SER A 419 -2.99 -13.90 7.72
C SER A 419 -4.04 -14.48 6.76
N GLU A 420 -4.12 -14.02 5.51
CA GLU A 420 -5.11 -14.53 4.54
C GLU A 420 -4.44 -15.03 3.26
N ALA A 421 -4.32 -16.36 3.17
CA ALA A 421 -3.56 -17.05 2.14
C ALA A 421 -4.13 -16.87 0.72
N ASP A 422 -5.45 -16.71 0.56
CA ASP A 422 -6.11 -16.83 -0.75
C ASP A 422 -6.07 -15.52 -1.57
N ALA A 423 -6.28 -14.35 -0.94
CA ALA A 423 -6.15 -13.05 -1.61
C ALA A 423 -4.70 -12.70 -1.96
N MET A 424 -3.75 -13.21 -1.16
CA MET A 424 -2.33 -13.16 -1.45
C MET A 424 -2.01 -13.99 -2.71
N VAL A 425 -2.56 -15.21 -2.85
CA VAL A 425 -2.29 -16.10 -4.00
C VAL A 425 -2.75 -15.50 -5.34
N GLU A 426 -3.95 -14.91 -5.43
CA GLU A 426 -4.42 -14.32 -6.69
C GLU A 426 -3.65 -13.05 -7.10
N ARG A 427 -3.33 -12.19 -6.13
CA ARG A 427 -2.45 -11.03 -6.38
C ARG A 427 -1.06 -11.49 -6.84
N LEU A 428 -0.49 -12.49 -6.18
CA LEU A 428 0.80 -13.05 -6.56
C LEU A 428 0.78 -13.66 -7.96
N ARG A 429 -0.30 -14.34 -8.37
CA ARG A 429 -0.43 -14.88 -9.73
C ARG A 429 -0.46 -13.78 -10.79
N ALA A 430 -1.23 -12.72 -10.57
CA ALA A 430 -1.31 -11.58 -11.48
C ALA A 430 0.04 -10.85 -11.59
N ASP A 431 0.65 -10.54 -10.44
CA ASP A 431 1.95 -9.90 -10.33
C ASP A 431 3.06 -10.74 -10.97
N SER A 432 3.00 -12.08 -10.82
CA SER A 432 3.93 -13.02 -11.46
C SER A 432 3.76 -13.06 -12.97
N ALA A 433 2.53 -13.05 -13.48
CA ALA A 433 2.26 -13.04 -14.92
C ALA A 433 2.68 -11.72 -15.57
N GLU A 434 2.42 -10.58 -14.92
CA GLU A 434 2.89 -9.26 -15.33
C GLU A 434 4.43 -9.22 -15.38
N PHE A 435 5.07 -9.69 -14.31
CA PHE A 435 6.52 -9.73 -14.21
C PHE A 435 7.17 -10.68 -15.24
N ALA A 436 6.56 -11.84 -15.49
CA ALA A 436 6.99 -12.78 -16.52
C ALA A 436 6.92 -12.16 -17.93
N GLY A 437 5.83 -11.46 -18.25
CA GLY A 437 5.70 -10.74 -19.51
C GLY A 437 6.74 -9.63 -19.67
N ALA A 438 7.06 -8.92 -18.58
CA ALA A 438 8.09 -7.88 -18.59
C ALA A 438 9.51 -8.44 -18.82
N VAL A 439 9.83 -9.59 -18.23
CA VAL A 439 11.12 -10.28 -18.45
C VAL A 439 11.23 -10.84 -19.86
N ASP A 440 10.13 -11.37 -20.42
CA ASP A 440 10.10 -11.85 -21.80
C ASP A 440 10.35 -10.72 -22.81
N GLN A 441 9.72 -9.55 -22.58
CA GLN A 441 9.99 -8.35 -23.39
C GLN A 441 11.44 -7.88 -23.28
N LEU A 442 12.04 -7.92 -22.07
CA LEU A 442 13.45 -7.56 -21.86
C LEU A 442 14.39 -8.50 -22.63
N ALA A 443 14.17 -9.81 -22.51
CA ALA A 443 15.02 -10.83 -23.13
C ALA A 443 15.04 -10.73 -24.67
N HIS A 444 13.96 -10.24 -25.29
CA HIS A 444 13.81 -10.10 -26.74
C HIS A 444 14.00 -8.67 -27.27
N SER A 445 14.36 -7.70 -26.40
CA SER A 445 14.56 -6.31 -26.81
C SER A 445 15.92 -6.10 -27.51
N GLU A 446 15.92 -5.51 -28.71
CA GLU A 446 17.16 -5.20 -29.45
C GLU A 446 17.95 -4.02 -28.83
N ASP A 447 17.28 -3.16 -28.05
CA ASP A 447 17.87 -1.99 -27.40
C ASP A 447 18.29 -2.23 -25.94
N GLY A 448 17.99 -3.42 -25.39
CA GLY A 448 18.24 -3.75 -23.99
C GLY A 448 17.42 -2.91 -23.00
N SER A 449 16.29 -2.35 -23.44
CA SER A 449 15.45 -1.46 -22.64
C SER A 449 14.81 -2.19 -21.46
N MET A 450 15.15 -1.73 -20.27
CA MET A 450 14.66 -2.25 -18.99
C MET A 450 13.33 -1.64 -18.54
N LEU A 451 12.76 -0.74 -19.35
CA LEU A 451 11.48 -0.07 -19.07
C LEU A 451 10.34 -1.05 -18.75
N PRO A 452 10.18 -2.20 -19.45
CA PRO A 452 9.15 -3.18 -19.10
C PRO A 452 9.30 -3.69 -17.66
N LEU A 453 10.53 -4.02 -17.24
CA LEU A 453 10.82 -4.53 -15.91
C LEU A 453 10.51 -3.49 -14.82
N PHE A 454 10.81 -2.20 -15.04
CA PHE A 454 10.49 -1.14 -14.08
C PHE A 454 9.01 -0.70 -14.07
N LYS A 455 8.27 -0.98 -15.16
CA LYS A 455 6.82 -0.77 -15.23
C LYS A 455 6.04 -1.85 -14.48
N SER A 456 6.65 -3.03 -14.24
CA SER A 456 6.06 -4.05 -13.37
C SER A 456 5.74 -3.46 -12.00
N SER A 457 4.49 -3.64 -11.58
CA SER A 457 3.98 -3.21 -10.26
C SER A 457 4.92 -3.57 -9.11
N VAL A 458 5.41 -4.81 -9.10
CA VAL A 458 6.24 -5.40 -8.05
C VAL A 458 7.65 -4.80 -8.00
N VAL A 459 8.29 -4.63 -9.16
CA VAL A 459 9.63 -4.02 -9.27
C VAL A 459 9.58 -2.54 -8.93
N SER A 460 8.52 -1.84 -9.35
CA SER A 460 8.31 -0.43 -9.06
C SER A 460 8.23 -0.16 -7.55
N GLN A 461 7.56 -1.03 -6.79
CA GLN A 461 7.45 -0.91 -5.33
C GLN A 461 8.81 -1.05 -4.63
N VAL A 462 9.54 -2.13 -4.91
CA VAL A 462 10.89 -2.37 -4.35
C VAL A 462 11.85 -1.23 -4.72
N THR A 463 11.77 -0.73 -5.97
CA THR A 463 12.65 0.34 -6.45
C THR A 463 12.33 1.69 -5.78
N ARG A 464 11.06 1.95 -5.47
CA ARG A 464 10.61 3.22 -4.88
C ARG A 464 11.14 3.45 -3.48
N GLU A 465 11.01 2.47 -2.59
CA GLU A 465 11.47 2.57 -1.19
C GLU A 465 13.00 2.75 -1.15
N GLY A 466 13.72 1.92 -1.92
CA GLY A 466 15.17 2.06 -2.08
C GLY A 466 15.62 3.40 -2.69
N SER A 467 14.82 4.02 -3.56
CA SER A 467 15.12 5.34 -4.15
C SER A 467 14.87 6.48 -3.17
N GLN A 468 13.84 6.39 -2.33
CA GLN A 468 13.53 7.42 -1.33
C GLN A 468 14.67 7.60 -0.32
N VAL A 469 15.23 6.50 0.19
CA VAL A 469 16.37 6.55 1.12
C VAL A 469 17.61 7.16 0.45
N GLN A 470 17.87 6.85 -0.82
CA GLN A 470 18.98 7.42 -1.58
C GLN A 470 18.79 8.92 -1.84
N MET A 471 17.60 9.31 -2.28
CA MET A 471 17.29 10.70 -2.59
C MET A 471 17.41 11.57 -1.34
N ARG A 472 16.95 11.05 -0.19
CA ARG A 472 17.09 11.76 1.08
C ARG A 472 18.52 11.88 1.56
N ALA A 473 19.34 10.86 1.35
CA ALA A 473 20.77 10.93 1.63
C ALA A 473 21.52 11.92 0.71
N LEU A 474 20.96 12.19 -0.48
CA LEU A 474 21.51 13.13 -1.45
C LEU A 474 21.10 14.59 -1.17
N LEU A 475 19.80 14.81 -0.92
CA LEU A 475 19.19 16.14 -0.83
C LEU A 475 19.07 16.67 0.61
N GLY A 476 19.13 15.80 1.63
CA GLY A 476 19.03 16.21 3.03
C GLY A 476 17.72 16.96 3.33
N ALA A 477 17.84 18.24 3.70
CA ALA A 477 16.70 19.12 3.98
C ALA A 477 15.89 19.50 2.73
N ASP A 478 16.50 19.43 1.55
CA ASP A 478 15.86 19.75 0.26
C ASP A 478 15.13 18.53 -0.35
N ALA A 479 15.11 17.39 0.35
CA ALA A 479 14.36 16.21 -0.06
C ALA A 479 12.85 16.43 0.09
N GLU A 480 12.04 15.85 -0.79
CA GLU A 480 10.59 15.95 -0.67
C GLU A 480 10.06 15.47 0.70
N PRO A 481 9.02 16.12 1.25
CA PRO A 481 8.44 15.73 2.52
C PRO A 481 7.92 14.28 2.50
N GLU A 482 8.34 13.50 3.48
CA GLU A 482 7.84 12.14 3.67
C GLU A 482 6.47 12.16 4.34
N ALA A 483 5.49 11.46 3.76
CA ALA A 483 4.19 11.26 4.40
C ALA A 483 4.30 10.26 5.56
N PRO A 484 3.57 10.47 6.68
CA PRO A 484 3.54 9.51 7.77
C PRO A 484 2.87 8.21 7.31
N LEU A 485 3.38 7.06 7.78
CA LEU A 485 2.87 5.73 7.36
C LEU A 485 1.42 5.50 7.82
N VAL A 486 1.07 6.08 8.97
CA VAL A 486 -0.28 6.08 9.55
C VAL A 486 -0.65 7.51 9.94
N PRO A 487 -1.94 7.88 10.00
CA PRO A 487 -2.36 9.19 10.51
C PRO A 487 -1.76 9.47 11.90
N GLY A 488 -1.02 10.57 12.05
CA GLY A 488 -0.29 10.91 13.27
C GLY A 488 1.06 10.20 13.48
N GLY A 489 1.51 9.39 12.50
CA GLY A 489 2.80 8.70 12.51
C GLY A 489 4.01 9.64 12.30
N LEU A 490 5.22 9.09 12.37
CA LEU A 490 6.44 9.89 12.26
C LEU A 490 6.78 10.22 10.80
N VAL A 491 7.22 11.45 10.55
CA VAL A 491 7.91 11.86 9.31
C VAL A 491 9.39 12.09 9.61
N SER A 492 10.32 11.74 8.70
CA SER A 492 11.74 11.89 9.05
C SER A 492 12.10 13.36 9.11
N SER A 493 12.95 13.68 10.07
CA SER A 493 13.70 14.94 10.10
C SER A 493 14.56 15.10 8.84
N PRO A 494 15.00 16.33 8.53
CA PRO A 494 15.97 16.61 7.46
C PRO A 494 17.25 15.77 7.51
N THR A 495 17.70 15.36 8.70
CA THR A 495 18.89 14.51 8.89
C THR A 495 18.58 13.02 8.79
N ALA A 496 17.31 12.64 8.64
CA ALA A 496 16.77 11.28 8.70
C ALA A 496 17.12 10.49 9.97
N CYS A 497 17.72 11.13 10.98
CA CYS A 497 18.21 10.48 12.20
C CYS A 497 17.17 10.46 13.33
N SER A 498 16.12 11.25 13.23
CA SER A 498 14.94 11.26 14.11
C SER A 498 13.68 11.49 13.29
N GLY A 499 12.53 11.14 13.83
CA GLY A 499 11.23 11.56 13.34
C GLY A 499 10.49 12.43 14.35
N SER A 500 9.61 13.28 13.84
CA SER A 500 8.60 13.96 14.66
C SER A 500 7.23 13.56 14.11
N PRO A 501 6.16 13.66 14.91
CA PRO A 501 4.84 13.79 14.33
C PRO A 501 4.90 14.95 13.31
N PRO A 502 4.14 14.89 12.20
CA PRO A 502 3.96 16.09 11.39
C PRO A 502 3.60 17.23 12.34
N ALA A 503 4.30 18.36 12.22
CA ALA A 503 4.01 19.51 13.08
C ALA A 503 2.49 19.70 13.08
N ALA A 504 1.85 19.73 14.25
CA ALA A 504 0.51 20.28 14.36
C ALA A 504 0.60 21.61 13.64
N ALA A 505 -0.12 21.74 12.52
CA ALA A 505 0.05 22.86 11.63
C ALA A 505 0.02 24.13 12.48
N ASP A 506 1.17 24.80 12.61
CA ASP A 506 1.20 26.14 13.17
C ASP A 506 0.35 26.96 12.20
N PRO A 507 -0.82 27.46 12.62
CA PRO A 507 -1.77 28.10 11.72
C PRO A 507 -1.19 29.36 11.06
N ASP A 508 0.01 29.81 11.45
CA ASP A 508 0.66 31.01 10.93
C ASP A 508 2.03 30.79 10.24
N ALA A 509 2.62 29.59 10.27
CA ALA A 509 4.00 29.35 9.79
C ALA A 509 4.15 29.18 8.26
N GLY A 510 3.20 29.68 7.48
CA GLY A 510 3.17 29.63 6.01
C GLY A 510 3.07 30.99 5.31
N LYS A 511 3.16 32.11 6.03
CA LYS A 511 3.09 33.45 5.42
C LYS A 511 4.44 33.89 4.83
N ASP A 512 4.88 33.24 3.75
CA ASP A 512 5.63 33.96 2.71
C ASP A 512 4.58 34.78 1.94
N PRO A 513 4.69 36.12 1.83
CA PRO A 513 3.70 36.96 1.16
C PRO A 513 3.50 36.69 -0.35
N ARG A 514 4.09 35.62 -0.91
CA ARG A 514 4.18 35.36 -2.35
C ARG A 514 3.82 33.94 -2.79
N MET A 515 3.28 33.08 -1.91
CA MET A 515 2.71 31.78 -2.29
C MET A 515 1.22 31.74 -1.93
N PRO A 516 0.30 31.40 -2.85
CA PRO A 516 -1.13 31.39 -2.55
C PRO A 516 -1.49 30.28 -1.56
N GLU A 517 -2.20 30.65 -0.49
CA GLU A 517 -2.78 29.74 0.52
C GLU A 517 -3.56 28.60 -0.16
N THR A 518 -3.45 27.37 0.36
CA THR A 518 -4.33 26.29 -0.09
C THR A 518 -5.77 26.68 0.28
N PRO A 519 -6.69 26.83 -0.68
CA PRO A 519 -8.03 27.33 -0.36
C PRO A 519 -8.75 26.36 0.60
N GLU A 520 -9.45 26.93 1.59
CA GLU A 520 -10.34 26.22 2.49
C GLU A 520 -11.44 25.50 1.68
N ILE A 521 -11.83 24.28 2.08
CA ILE A 521 -12.91 23.54 1.37
C ILE A 521 -14.20 24.35 1.47
N PRO A 522 -14.85 24.70 0.34
CA PRO A 522 -16.04 25.54 0.38
C PRO A 522 -17.18 24.94 1.20
N ALA A 523 -18.00 25.77 1.84
CA ALA A 523 -19.07 25.33 2.75
C ALA A 523 -20.05 24.32 2.11
N HIS A 524 -20.33 24.45 0.81
CA HIS A 524 -21.22 23.55 0.07
C HIS A 524 -20.65 22.14 -0.19
N TYR A 525 -19.37 21.91 0.12
CA TYR A 525 -18.70 20.60 0.13
C TYR A 525 -18.54 20.03 1.55
N ARG A 526 -18.87 20.79 2.61
CA ARG A 526 -18.68 20.37 4.00
C ARG A 526 -19.98 19.91 4.64
N ARG A 527 -19.86 19.06 5.67
CA ARG A 527 -20.96 18.59 6.52
C ARG A 527 -20.54 18.44 7.97
N ASP A 528 -21.51 18.52 8.85
CA ASP A 528 -21.39 18.04 10.22
C ASP A 528 -22.22 16.75 10.36
N ARG A 529 -21.55 15.60 10.36
CA ARG A 529 -22.20 14.28 10.27
C ARG A 529 -23.25 14.26 9.14
N PHE A 530 -24.53 14.11 9.46
CA PHE A 530 -25.60 14.06 8.47
C PHE A 530 -26.04 15.44 7.95
N ASP A 531 -25.71 16.50 8.68
CA ASP A 531 -26.31 17.81 8.51
C ASP A 531 -25.43 18.78 7.68
N PRO A 532 -26.05 19.72 6.95
CA PRO A 532 -25.32 20.82 6.34
C PRO A 532 -24.62 21.65 7.42
N VAL A 533 -23.39 22.11 7.15
CA VAL A 533 -22.68 22.98 8.08
C VAL A 533 -23.43 24.30 8.31
N PRO A 534 -23.32 24.93 9.50
CA PRO A 534 -24.02 26.18 9.82
C PRO A 534 -23.80 27.29 8.79
N GLU A 535 -22.62 27.37 8.16
CA GLU A 535 -22.32 28.33 7.10
C GLU A 535 -23.18 28.12 5.86
N LEU A 536 -23.39 26.86 5.43
CA LEU A 536 -24.23 26.54 4.28
C LEU A 536 -25.71 26.84 4.60
N VAL A 537 -26.15 26.60 5.83
CA VAL A 537 -27.49 26.95 6.30
C VAL A 537 -27.68 28.47 6.31
N ALA A 538 -26.69 29.22 6.78
CA ALA A 538 -26.71 30.68 6.78
C ALA A 538 -26.79 31.22 5.34
N MET A 539 -25.92 30.74 4.44
CA MET A 539 -25.93 31.09 3.02
C MET A 539 -27.31 30.85 2.38
N ALA A 540 -27.88 29.67 2.61
CA ALA A 540 -29.18 29.30 2.05
C ALA A 540 -30.35 30.14 2.59
N ARG A 541 -30.24 30.68 3.82
CA ARG A 541 -31.26 31.55 4.42
C ARG A 541 -31.13 33.01 4.00
N GLU A 542 -29.94 33.46 3.66
CA GLU A 542 -29.71 34.84 3.19
C GLU A 542 -30.22 35.04 1.77
N THR A 543 -29.81 34.17 0.85
CA THR A 543 -30.23 34.20 -0.55
C THR A 543 -30.10 32.81 -1.16
N PRO A 544 -31.04 32.38 -2.03
CA PRO A 544 -31.01 31.05 -2.63
C PRO A 544 -29.88 30.87 -3.67
N LEU A 545 -29.16 31.94 -4.00
CA LEU A 545 -28.01 31.95 -4.91
C LEU A 545 -26.91 32.87 -4.37
N VAL A 546 -25.75 32.30 -4.01
CA VAL A 546 -24.66 33.02 -3.33
C VAL A 546 -23.39 32.97 -4.17
N GLU A 547 -22.78 34.13 -4.44
CA GLU A 547 -21.45 34.19 -5.04
C GLU A 547 -20.40 33.83 -3.98
N THR A 548 -19.61 32.79 -4.24
CA THR A 548 -18.61 32.30 -3.29
C THR A 548 -17.52 31.50 -3.99
N ASP A 549 -16.60 30.96 -3.20
CA ASP A 549 -15.57 30.05 -3.66
C ASP A 549 -16.19 28.72 -4.11
N VAL A 550 -15.98 28.34 -5.38
CA VAL A 550 -16.44 27.08 -5.98
C VAL A 550 -15.27 26.16 -6.38
N THR A 551 -14.10 26.37 -5.77
CA THR A 551 -12.85 25.70 -6.15
C THR A 551 -12.92 24.18 -5.98
N ILE A 552 -12.70 23.46 -7.08
CA ILE A 552 -12.54 21.99 -7.12
C ILE A 552 -11.09 21.60 -7.50
N GLY A 553 -10.25 22.58 -7.87
CA GLY A 553 -8.89 22.39 -8.38
C GLY A 553 -7.81 23.22 -7.65
N PRO A 554 -6.56 23.26 -8.15
CA PRO A 554 -5.45 23.95 -7.48
C PRO A 554 -5.58 25.48 -7.52
N SER A 555 -6.44 26.03 -8.38
CA SER A 555 -6.67 27.45 -8.56
C SER A 555 -7.99 27.88 -7.95
N ARG A 556 -7.98 28.97 -7.19
CA ARG A 556 -9.19 29.57 -6.63
C ARG A 556 -10.14 30.02 -7.75
N GLN A 557 -11.38 29.54 -7.74
CA GLN A 557 -12.43 29.92 -8.68
C GLN A 557 -13.62 30.50 -7.91
N LEU A 558 -14.01 31.73 -8.25
CA LEU A 558 -15.27 32.32 -7.80
C LEU A 558 -16.39 31.89 -8.74
N GLY A 559 -17.56 31.63 -8.17
CA GLY A 559 -18.76 31.26 -8.90
C GLY A 559 -19.98 31.32 -8.01
N TRP A 560 -21.10 30.82 -8.51
CA TRP A 560 -22.36 30.84 -7.81
C TRP A 560 -22.66 29.49 -7.16
N VAL A 561 -23.27 29.50 -5.98
CA VAL A 561 -23.83 28.31 -5.33
C VAL A 561 -25.33 28.49 -5.19
N ALA A 562 -26.10 27.68 -5.92
CA ALA A 562 -27.55 27.58 -5.77
C ALA A 562 -27.88 26.65 -4.61
N THR A 563 -28.63 27.13 -3.63
CA THR A 563 -29.00 26.42 -2.40
C THR A 563 -30.52 26.21 -2.28
N GLY A 564 -31.32 27.08 -2.91
CA GLY A 564 -32.77 26.97 -2.93
C GLY A 564 -33.28 25.89 -3.88
N HIS A 565 -34.34 25.17 -3.48
CA HIS A 565 -34.91 24.09 -4.29
C HIS A 565 -35.40 24.57 -5.67
N ALA A 566 -36.00 25.77 -5.75
CA ALA A 566 -36.50 26.33 -7.01
C ALA A 566 -35.34 26.75 -7.94
N GLU A 567 -34.29 27.34 -7.40
CA GLU A 567 -33.11 27.83 -8.12
C GLU A 567 -32.26 26.67 -8.63
N VAL A 568 -32.00 25.66 -7.79
CA VAL A 568 -31.34 24.41 -8.20
C VAL A 568 -32.13 23.76 -9.33
N ARG A 569 -33.46 23.68 -9.21
CA ARG A 569 -34.31 23.13 -10.27
C ARG A 569 -34.18 23.91 -11.57
N ALA A 570 -34.25 25.24 -11.50
CA ALA A 570 -34.18 26.11 -12.66
C ALA A 570 -32.86 25.89 -13.42
N VAL A 571 -31.73 25.95 -12.72
CA VAL A 571 -30.39 25.75 -13.29
C VAL A 571 -30.22 24.34 -13.89
N LEU A 572 -30.64 23.29 -13.18
CA LEU A 572 -30.46 21.91 -13.66
C LEU A 572 -31.39 21.53 -14.83
N SER A 573 -32.51 22.24 -15.00
CA SER A 573 -33.47 22.01 -16.08
C SER A 573 -33.16 22.76 -17.38
N ASP A 574 -32.32 23.79 -17.31
CA ASP A 574 -32.11 24.74 -18.40
C ASP A 574 -30.87 24.39 -19.22
N THR A 575 -31.07 23.53 -20.21
CA THR A 575 -30.01 23.02 -21.08
C THR A 575 -29.70 23.93 -22.26
N GLU A 576 -30.48 25.00 -22.44
CA GLU A 576 -30.27 25.98 -23.51
C GLU A 576 -29.27 27.04 -23.07
N ARG A 577 -29.35 27.46 -21.80
CA ARG A 577 -28.54 28.56 -21.26
C ARG A 577 -27.44 28.11 -20.32
N PHE A 578 -27.45 26.84 -19.89
CA PHE A 578 -26.38 26.26 -19.09
C PHE A 578 -25.79 25.01 -19.74
N SER A 579 -24.46 24.92 -19.69
CA SER A 579 -23.67 23.79 -20.19
C SER A 579 -23.10 22.96 -19.04
N THR A 580 -22.95 21.66 -19.29
CA THR A 580 -22.28 20.70 -18.39
C THR A 580 -20.86 20.36 -18.81
N ARG A 581 -20.42 20.89 -19.96
CA ARG A 581 -19.10 20.59 -20.51
C ARG A 581 -18.02 21.14 -19.57
N PRO A 582 -16.88 20.44 -19.45
CA PRO A 582 -15.75 20.96 -18.69
C PRO A 582 -15.39 22.38 -19.16
N PRO A 583 -15.21 23.34 -18.23
CA PRO A 583 -14.81 24.68 -18.61
C PRO A 583 -13.42 24.62 -19.29
N ALA A 584 -13.28 25.36 -20.39
CA ALA A 584 -12.04 25.43 -21.15
C ALA A 584 -11.90 26.80 -21.83
N ASP A 585 -10.68 27.16 -22.20
CA ASP A 585 -10.38 28.46 -22.83
C ASP A 585 -10.91 28.55 -24.27
N SER A 586 -11.21 27.40 -24.89
CA SER A 586 -11.80 27.31 -26.23
C SER A 586 -12.82 26.17 -26.34
N GLU A 587 -13.70 26.27 -27.34
CA GLU A 587 -14.66 25.22 -27.69
C GLU A 587 -13.97 23.91 -28.09
N GLU A 588 -12.81 24.00 -28.76
CA GLU A 588 -12.01 22.84 -29.14
C GLU A 588 -11.39 22.14 -27.92
N ASP A 589 -10.89 22.91 -26.95
CA ASP A 589 -10.36 22.37 -25.69
C ASP A 589 -11.46 21.76 -24.83
N ALA A 590 -12.63 22.39 -24.77
CA ALA A 590 -13.80 21.84 -24.09
C ALA A 590 -14.16 20.47 -24.68
N GLN A 591 -14.16 20.35 -26.01
CA GLN A 591 -14.43 19.09 -26.70
C GLN A 591 -13.38 18.01 -26.41
N ASN A 592 -12.10 18.39 -26.31
CA ASN A 592 -11.00 17.47 -26.01
C ASN A 592 -11.01 16.97 -24.55
N LEU A 593 -11.61 17.73 -23.63
CA LEU A 593 -11.78 17.35 -22.22
C LEU A 593 -12.99 16.43 -21.98
N VAL A 594 -13.94 16.37 -22.91
CA VAL A 594 -15.10 15.48 -22.82
C VAL A 594 -14.66 14.03 -23.03
N GLN A 595 -14.88 13.20 -22.02
CA GLN A 595 -14.58 11.78 -22.10
C GLN A 595 -15.68 11.06 -22.90
N ALA A 596 -15.27 10.34 -23.96
CA ALA A 596 -16.18 9.53 -24.76
C ALA A 596 -17.07 8.64 -23.87
N GLY A 597 -18.38 8.68 -24.06
CA GLY A 597 -19.33 7.85 -23.29
C GLY A 597 -19.66 8.36 -21.87
N ASN A 598 -19.02 9.43 -21.39
CA ASN A 598 -19.36 10.04 -20.09
C ASN A 598 -20.57 10.98 -20.21
N LEU A 599 -21.76 10.43 -19.99
CA LEU A 599 -23.04 11.14 -20.10
C LEU A 599 -23.11 12.45 -19.29
N LEU A 600 -22.35 12.59 -18.20
CA LEU A 600 -22.39 13.76 -17.32
C LEU A 600 -21.66 14.98 -17.90
N GLN A 601 -20.93 14.82 -19.02
CA GLN A 601 -20.12 15.87 -19.64
C GLN A 601 -20.66 16.31 -21.01
N TYR A 602 -21.86 15.87 -21.38
CA TYR A 602 -22.48 16.21 -22.66
C TYR A 602 -23.70 17.10 -22.46
N ASP A 603 -23.90 18.02 -23.40
CA ASP A 603 -25.15 18.75 -23.61
C ASP A 603 -25.93 18.13 -24.79
N PRO A 604 -27.22 18.50 -25.01
CA PRO A 604 -27.91 18.15 -26.23
C PRO A 604 -27.17 18.67 -27.49
N PRO A 605 -27.17 17.91 -28.60
CA PRO A 605 -27.90 16.66 -28.85
C PRO A 605 -27.16 15.38 -28.41
N ASP A 606 -25.86 15.43 -28.12
CA ASP A 606 -25.05 14.24 -27.81
C ASP A 606 -25.48 13.57 -26.50
N HIS A 607 -25.81 14.37 -25.49
CA HIS A 607 -26.44 13.87 -24.28
C HIS A 607 -27.72 13.11 -24.60
N THR A 608 -28.62 13.71 -25.40
CA THR A 608 -29.91 13.11 -25.73
C THR A 608 -29.74 11.77 -26.45
N ARG A 609 -28.77 11.68 -27.35
CA ARG A 609 -28.40 10.43 -28.03
C ARG A 609 -27.94 9.36 -27.02
N LEU A 610 -26.91 9.63 -26.23
CA LEU A 610 -26.36 8.68 -25.26
C LEU A 610 -27.37 8.30 -24.17
N ARG A 611 -28.13 9.28 -23.65
CA ARG A 611 -29.17 9.08 -22.65
C ARG A 611 -30.24 8.11 -23.15
N LYS A 612 -30.67 8.25 -24.41
CA LYS A 612 -31.68 7.37 -25.01
C LYS A 612 -31.21 5.93 -25.07
N LEU A 613 -29.94 5.70 -25.42
CA LEU A 613 -29.33 4.37 -25.44
C LEU A 613 -29.33 3.74 -24.03
N LEU A 614 -28.87 4.49 -23.04
CA LEU A 614 -28.69 3.97 -21.70
C LEU A 614 -30.01 3.82 -20.93
N THR A 615 -31.01 4.67 -21.19
CA THR A 615 -32.32 4.60 -20.51
C THR A 615 -33.03 3.26 -20.74
N ALA A 616 -32.84 2.63 -21.91
CA ALA A 616 -33.41 1.31 -22.20
C ALA A 616 -32.91 0.23 -21.22
N GLU A 617 -31.65 0.34 -20.79
CA GLU A 617 -31.00 -0.63 -19.92
C GLU A 617 -31.36 -0.45 -18.43
N TYR A 618 -31.89 0.71 -18.04
CA TYR A 618 -32.33 1.03 -16.67
C TYR A 618 -33.86 1.02 -16.49
N THR A 619 -34.60 0.48 -17.46
CA THR A 619 -36.06 0.33 -17.31
C THR A 619 -36.41 -0.58 -16.12
N VAL A 620 -37.56 -0.35 -15.48
CA VAL A 620 -38.05 -1.20 -14.37
C VAL A 620 -38.06 -2.68 -14.74
N ARG A 621 -38.45 -2.99 -15.99
CA ARG A 621 -38.46 -4.37 -16.51
C ARG A 621 -37.05 -4.98 -16.58
N ARG A 622 -36.03 -4.20 -16.96
CA ARG A 622 -34.63 -4.62 -16.98
C ARG A 622 -34.10 -4.83 -15.57
N MET A 623 -34.34 -3.88 -14.67
CA MET A 623 -33.84 -3.93 -13.29
C MET A 623 -34.40 -5.14 -12.54
N ARG A 624 -35.68 -5.49 -12.73
CA ARG A 624 -36.28 -6.71 -12.17
C ARG A 624 -35.58 -8.02 -12.55
N ARG A 625 -34.76 -8.04 -13.61
CA ARG A 625 -33.97 -9.22 -13.97
C ARG A 625 -32.72 -9.37 -13.09
N LEU A 626 -32.22 -8.27 -12.53
CA LEU A 626 -31.12 -8.27 -11.58
C LEU A 626 -31.57 -8.57 -10.16
N GLU A 627 -32.86 -8.37 -9.84
CA GLU A 627 -33.42 -8.56 -8.50
C GLU A 627 -33.00 -9.89 -7.84
N PRO A 628 -33.10 -11.08 -8.48
CA PRO A 628 -32.63 -12.32 -7.85
C PRO A 628 -31.13 -12.34 -7.55
N ARG A 629 -30.32 -11.69 -8.39
CA ARG A 629 -28.88 -11.58 -8.17
C ARG A 629 -28.56 -10.59 -7.04
N VAL A 630 -29.33 -9.52 -6.90
CA VAL A 630 -29.19 -8.59 -5.77
C VAL A 630 -29.53 -9.30 -4.47
N GLU A 631 -30.61 -10.08 -4.43
CA GLU A 631 -31.00 -10.88 -3.27
C GLU A 631 -29.89 -11.87 -2.89
N GLU A 632 -29.34 -12.62 -3.86
CA GLU A 632 -28.22 -13.54 -3.64
C GLU A 632 -26.99 -12.81 -3.05
N VAL A 633 -26.57 -11.71 -3.67
CA VAL A 633 -25.42 -10.92 -3.20
C VAL A 633 -25.64 -10.39 -1.78
N VAL A 634 -26.85 -9.92 -1.46
CA VAL A 634 -27.20 -9.42 -0.13
C VAL A 634 -27.13 -10.54 0.91
N GLU A 635 -27.72 -11.70 0.64
CA GLU A 635 -27.68 -12.85 1.56
C GLU A 635 -26.25 -13.37 1.73
N ASP A 636 -25.45 -13.46 0.67
CA ASP A 636 -24.02 -13.83 0.74
C ASP A 636 -23.21 -12.87 1.63
N CYS A 637 -23.50 -11.57 1.54
CA CYS A 637 -22.88 -10.56 2.40
C CYS A 637 -23.28 -10.74 3.88
N LEU A 638 -24.55 -11.05 4.14
CA LEU A 638 -25.05 -11.33 5.50
C LEU A 638 -24.41 -12.59 6.08
N ASP A 639 -24.30 -13.65 5.29
CA ASP A 639 -23.64 -14.90 5.69
C ASP A 639 -22.15 -14.70 5.96
N THR A 640 -21.49 -13.91 5.12
CA THR A 640 -20.09 -13.50 5.33
C THR A 640 -19.92 -12.74 6.63
N MET A 641 -20.77 -11.73 6.89
CA MET A 641 -20.74 -10.93 8.12
C MET A 641 -21.01 -11.80 9.36
N GLU A 642 -21.94 -12.76 9.29
CA GLU A 642 -22.20 -13.69 10.39
C GLU A 642 -21.02 -14.63 10.65
N ARG A 643 -20.41 -15.18 9.60
CA ARG A 643 -19.27 -16.09 9.70
C ARG A 643 -18.03 -15.43 10.32
N ILE A 644 -17.78 -14.16 9.99
CA ILE A 644 -16.69 -13.38 10.57
C ILE A 644 -16.91 -13.14 12.06
N GLY A 645 -18.18 -12.98 12.46
CA GLY A 645 -18.59 -12.80 13.84
C GLY A 645 -18.57 -11.34 14.29
N ARG A 646 -18.83 -11.14 15.58
CA ARG A 646 -19.05 -9.83 16.20
C ARG A 646 -17.83 -9.42 17.06
N PRO A 647 -17.30 -8.18 16.95
CA PRO A 647 -17.78 -7.11 16.07
C PRO A 647 -17.34 -7.28 14.60
N ALA A 648 -18.17 -6.82 13.66
CA ALA A 648 -17.86 -6.77 12.23
C ALA A 648 -17.94 -5.34 11.69
N ASP A 649 -17.20 -5.03 10.62
CA ASP A 649 -17.32 -3.75 9.92
C ASP A 649 -18.38 -3.83 8.81
N LEU A 650 -19.54 -3.20 9.04
CA LEU A 650 -20.66 -3.22 8.11
C LEU A 650 -20.34 -2.55 6.78
N VAL A 651 -19.47 -1.52 6.77
CA VAL A 651 -19.08 -0.87 5.51
C VAL A 651 -18.35 -1.86 4.63
N ARG A 652 -17.34 -2.53 5.20
CA ARG A 652 -16.51 -3.53 4.53
C ARG A 652 -17.32 -4.75 4.07
N TYR A 653 -18.08 -5.36 4.97
CA TYR A 653 -18.65 -6.69 4.73
C TYR A 653 -20.06 -6.67 4.12
N PHE A 654 -20.73 -5.52 4.09
CA PHE A 654 -22.11 -5.41 3.61
C PHE A 654 -22.35 -4.22 2.68
N ALA A 655 -22.04 -3.00 3.11
CA ALA A 655 -22.41 -1.80 2.35
C ALA A 655 -21.65 -1.69 1.01
N TRP A 656 -20.35 -1.94 1.03
CA TRP A 656 -19.48 -1.81 -0.12
C TRP A 656 -19.65 -2.96 -1.13
N PRO A 657 -19.72 -4.24 -0.73
CA PRO A 657 -19.75 -5.33 -1.69
C PRO A 657 -21.00 -5.38 -2.58
N ILE A 658 -22.17 -5.07 -2.00
CA ILE A 658 -23.48 -5.16 -2.68
C ILE A 658 -23.50 -4.41 -4.02
N PRO A 659 -23.35 -3.06 -4.05
CA PRO A 659 -23.47 -2.33 -5.31
C PRO A 659 -22.32 -2.60 -6.28
N GLY A 660 -21.17 -3.08 -5.79
CA GLY A 660 -20.00 -3.39 -6.62
C GLY A 660 -20.23 -4.61 -7.48
N LEU A 661 -20.69 -5.69 -6.86
CA LEU A 661 -21.01 -6.96 -7.54
C LEU A 661 -22.23 -6.81 -8.45
N VAL A 662 -23.24 -6.05 -8.03
CA VAL A 662 -24.41 -5.78 -8.87
C VAL A 662 -24.05 -4.93 -10.09
N SER A 663 -23.17 -3.93 -9.94
CA SER A 663 -22.64 -3.16 -11.08
C SER A 663 -21.82 -4.04 -12.03
N CYS A 664 -21.03 -4.97 -11.50
CA CYS A 664 -20.29 -5.95 -12.30
C CYS A 664 -21.23 -6.83 -13.13
N GLU A 665 -22.31 -7.33 -12.53
CA GLU A 665 -23.34 -8.11 -13.23
C GLU A 665 -24.01 -7.30 -14.35
N LEU A 666 -24.46 -6.07 -14.04
CA LEU A 666 -25.09 -5.19 -15.01
C LEU A 666 -24.19 -4.95 -16.24
N LEU A 667 -22.90 -4.72 -16.02
CA LEU A 667 -21.91 -4.45 -17.07
C LEU A 667 -21.39 -5.71 -17.77
N GLY A 668 -21.63 -6.90 -17.21
CA GLY A 668 -21.09 -8.15 -17.72
C GLY A 668 -19.60 -8.33 -17.44
N VAL A 669 -19.10 -7.75 -16.34
CA VAL A 669 -17.72 -7.98 -15.88
C VAL A 669 -17.59 -9.45 -15.47
N PRO A 670 -16.73 -10.25 -16.14
CA PRO A 670 -16.51 -11.65 -15.78
C PRO A 670 -16.09 -11.78 -14.32
N ARG A 671 -16.55 -12.83 -13.65
CA ARG A 671 -16.30 -13.08 -12.21
C ARG A 671 -14.81 -12.98 -11.86
N ASP A 672 -13.96 -13.65 -12.64
CA ASP A 672 -12.51 -13.67 -12.45
C ASP A 672 -11.85 -12.28 -12.52
N ASP A 673 -12.50 -11.30 -13.16
CA ASP A 673 -11.98 -9.95 -13.34
C ASP A 673 -12.45 -8.97 -12.24
N GLN A 674 -13.49 -9.32 -11.44
CA GLN A 674 -14.18 -8.39 -10.54
C GLN A 674 -13.27 -7.87 -9.41
N THR A 675 -12.46 -8.77 -8.86
CA THR A 675 -11.48 -8.50 -7.80
C THR A 675 -10.45 -7.45 -8.25
N GLU A 676 -9.89 -7.63 -9.45
CA GLU A 676 -8.87 -6.73 -9.97
C GLU A 676 -9.46 -5.38 -10.39
N LEU A 677 -10.67 -5.39 -10.95
CA LEU A 677 -11.39 -4.17 -11.25
C LEU A 677 -11.66 -3.32 -10.01
N ALA A 678 -12.09 -3.96 -8.92
CA ALA A 678 -12.35 -3.28 -7.67
C ALA A 678 -11.06 -2.70 -7.04
N ARG A 679 -9.92 -3.36 -7.22
CA ARG A 679 -8.60 -2.84 -6.81
C ARG A 679 -8.25 -1.53 -7.50
N TYR A 680 -8.48 -1.42 -8.81
CA TYR A 680 -8.24 -0.17 -9.53
C TYR A 680 -9.13 0.96 -9.03
N LEU A 681 -10.39 0.65 -8.71
CA LEU A 681 -11.34 1.62 -8.18
C LEU A 681 -10.98 2.10 -6.77
N ASP A 682 -10.48 1.21 -5.92
CA ASP A 682 -9.98 1.56 -4.58
C ASP A 682 -8.76 2.50 -4.68
N ILE A 683 -7.74 2.13 -5.46
CA ILE A 683 -6.50 2.91 -5.58
C ILE A 683 -6.73 4.28 -6.22
N THR A 684 -7.63 4.39 -7.21
CA THR A 684 -7.94 5.69 -7.84
C THR A 684 -8.53 6.70 -6.88
N ARG A 685 -9.06 6.26 -5.74
CA ARG A 685 -9.91 7.06 -4.84
C ARG A 685 -9.38 7.19 -3.42
N ASP A 686 -8.39 6.37 -3.04
CA ASP A 686 -7.70 6.47 -1.76
C ASP A 686 -6.85 7.75 -1.71
N VAL A 687 -7.28 8.70 -0.88
CA VAL A 687 -6.62 10.00 -0.66
C VAL A 687 -5.27 9.88 0.07
N GLY A 688 -4.95 8.71 0.62
CA GLY A 688 -3.64 8.36 1.15
C GLY A 688 -2.64 7.92 0.07
N ARG A 689 -3.09 7.71 -1.18
CA ARG A 689 -2.22 7.33 -2.32
C ARG A 689 -1.66 8.56 -3.00
N THR A 690 -0.49 8.39 -3.61
CA THR A 690 0.11 9.45 -4.41
C THR A 690 -0.69 9.68 -5.70
N GLN A 691 -0.66 10.90 -6.24
CA GLN A 691 -1.29 11.22 -7.52
C GLN A 691 -0.82 10.28 -8.64
N GLU A 692 0.45 9.87 -8.62
CA GLU A 692 1.01 8.90 -9.57
C GLU A 692 0.32 7.52 -9.48
N GLN A 693 0.05 7.03 -8.26
CA GLN A 693 -0.66 5.76 -8.05
C GLN A 693 -2.12 5.83 -8.51
N GLN A 694 -2.80 6.94 -8.18
CA GLN A 694 -4.17 7.18 -8.61
C GLN A 694 -4.26 7.26 -10.14
N LEU A 695 -3.31 7.93 -10.80
CA LEU A 695 -3.23 8.00 -12.27
C LEU A 695 -2.94 6.63 -12.90
N ALA A 696 -2.04 5.83 -12.32
CA ALA A 696 -1.71 4.50 -12.84
C ALA A 696 -2.90 3.54 -12.73
N ALA A 697 -3.57 3.51 -11.57
CA ALA A 697 -4.79 2.73 -11.39
C ALA A 697 -5.92 3.24 -12.30
N GLY A 698 -6.03 4.56 -12.51
CA GLY A 698 -6.98 5.14 -13.45
C GLY A 698 -6.73 4.67 -14.88
N LYS A 699 -5.47 4.62 -15.33
CA LYS A 699 -5.10 4.08 -16.64
C LYS A 699 -5.42 2.60 -16.76
N ALA A 700 -5.13 1.81 -15.72
CA ALA A 700 -5.42 0.36 -15.72
C ALA A 700 -6.93 0.09 -15.73
N TYR A 701 -7.71 0.85 -14.97
CA TYR A 701 -9.17 0.85 -15.00
C TYR A 701 -9.73 1.14 -16.39
N TRP A 702 -9.25 2.21 -17.03
CA TRP A 702 -9.66 2.57 -18.38
C TRP A 702 -9.25 1.52 -19.43
N ALA A 703 -8.05 0.95 -19.30
CA ALA A 703 -7.59 -0.13 -20.17
C ALA A 703 -8.46 -1.38 -20.04
N TYR A 704 -8.84 -1.74 -18.81
CA TYR A 704 -9.76 -2.85 -18.56
C TYR A 704 -11.13 -2.62 -19.22
N MET A 705 -11.70 -1.42 -19.08
CA MET A 705 -12.98 -1.08 -19.72
C MET A 705 -12.90 -1.16 -21.25
N GLY A 706 -11.76 -0.78 -21.84
CA GLY A 706 -11.47 -1.01 -23.26
C GLY A 706 -11.48 -2.49 -23.63
N GLN A 707 -10.78 -3.34 -22.86
CA GLN A 707 -10.77 -4.78 -23.08
C GLN A 707 -12.16 -5.41 -22.93
N LEU A 708 -12.97 -4.96 -21.96
CA LEU A 708 -14.34 -5.44 -21.77
C LEU A 708 -15.20 -5.08 -22.98
N ALA A 709 -15.10 -3.84 -23.47
CA ALA A 709 -15.78 -3.40 -24.69
C ALA A 709 -15.38 -4.27 -25.90
N GLU A 710 -14.09 -4.54 -26.09
CA GLU A 710 -13.60 -5.42 -27.16
C GLU A 710 -14.10 -6.86 -27.03
N ARG A 711 -14.11 -7.43 -25.80
CA ARG A 711 -14.65 -8.77 -25.55
C ARG A 711 -16.12 -8.83 -25.96
N ARG A 712 -16.91 -7.81 -25.61
CA ARG A 712 -18.33 -7.72 -25.95
C ARG A 712 -18.60 -7.41 -27.41
N ARG A 713 -17.69 -6.72 -28.10
CA ARG A 713 -17.71 -6.60 -29.57
C ARG A 713 -17.63 -7.95 -30.27
N ARG A 714 -16.70 -8.81 -29.81
CA ARG A 714 -16.48 -10.14 -30.41
C ARG A 714 -17.60 -11.12 -30.06
N ASN A 715 -18.08 -11.07 -28.82
CA ASN A 715 -19.13 -11.95 -28.33
C ASN A 715 -20.11 -11.17 -27.42
N PRO A 716 -21.18 -10.58 -27.98
CA PRO A 716 -22.13 -9.79 -27.19
C PRO A 716 -22.94 -10.67 -26.23
N GLY A 717 -22.76 -10.50 -24.92
CA GLY A 717 -23.53 -11.17 -23.85
C GLY A 717 -24.87 -10.48 -23.54
N GLU A 718 -25.70 -11.01 -22.64
CA GLU A 718 -27.01 -10.42 -22.28
C GLU A 718 -26.91 -9.16 -21.40
N ASP A 719 -25.72 -8.84 -20.91
CA ASP A 719 -25.37 -7.64 -20.13
C ASP A 719 -25.49 -6.33 -20.91
N MET A 720 -25.42 -5.21 -20.19
CA MET A 720 -25.63 -3.86 -20.72
C MET A 720 -24.72 -3.55 -21.91
N ILE A 721 -23.42 -3.84 -21.80
CA ILE A 721 -22.46 -3.55 -22.89
C ILE A 721 -22.76 -4.44 -24.10
N GLY A 722 -23.05 -5.73 -23.88
CA GLY A 722 -23.45 -6.64 -24.95
C GLY A 722 -24.76 -6.23 -25.64
N ASN A 723 -25.74 -5.69 -24.92
CA ASN A 723 -26.97 -5.15 -25.52
C ASN A 723 -26.69 -3.94 -26.39
N LEU A 724 -25.89 -2.99 -25.90
CA LEU A 724 -25.51 -1.81 -26.67
C LEU A 724 -24.79 -2.22 -27.97
N VAL A 725 -23.91 -3.21 -27.91
CA VAL A 725 -23.25 -3.76 -29.11
C VAL A 725 -24.25 -4.38 -30.08
N ARG A 726 -25.26 -5.14 -29.61
CA ARG A 726 -26.28 -5.76 -30.48
C ARG A 726 -27.19 -4.74 -31.14
N GLU A 727 -27.64 -3.73 -30.40
CA GLU A 727 -28.63 -2.77 -30.90
C GLU A 727 -28.00 -1.69 -31.78
N GLN A 728 -26.79 -1.23 -31.43
CA GLN A 728 -26.14 -0.10 -32.13
C GLN A 728 -25.09 -0.55 -33.13
N GLY A 729 -24.53 -1.76 -33.01
CA GLY A 729 -23.46 -2.22 -33.89
C GLY A 729 -22.30 -1.22 -33.92
N SER A 730 -21.84 -0.85 -35.12
CA SER A 730 -20.76 0.12 -35.31
C SER A 730 -21.15 1.58 -35.04
N ALA A 731 -22.42 1.89 -34.78
CA ALA A 731 -22.88 3.25 -34.50
C ALA A 731 -22.47 3.78 -33.11
N ILE A 732 -22.09 2.88 -32.20
CA ILE A 732 -21.44 3.21 -30.93
C ILE A 732 -19.97 2.81 -31.05
N SER A 733 -19.04 3.69 -30.69
CA SER A 733 -17.60 3.43 -30.77
C SER A 733 -17.08 2.63 -29.57
N ASP A 734 -15.88 2.05 -29.70
CA ASP A 734 -15.24 1.31 -28.58
C ASP A 734 -14.88 2.25 -27.43
N ALA A 735 -14.46 3.47 -27.74
CA ALA A 735 -14.19 4.50 -26.74
C ALA A 735 -15.48 4.90 -25.98
N GLU A 736 -16.62 5.04 -26.67
CA GLU A 736 -17.91 5.29 -26.01
C GLU A 736 -18.34 4.10 -25.15
N LEU A 737 -18.20 2.86 -25.63
CA LEU A 737 -18.53 1.66 -24.83
C LEU A 737 -17.67 1.56 -23.57
N ALA A 738 -16.36 1.77 -23.70
CA ALA A 738 -15.42 1.77 -22.58
C ALA A 738 -15.77 2.87 -21.57
N GLY A 739 -16.05 4.09 -22.04
CA GLY A 739 -16.40 5.20 -21.17
C GLY A 739 -17.78 5.09 -20.53
N ILE A 740 -18.75 4.46 -21.19
CA ILE A 740 -20.03 4.10 -20.59
C ILE A 740 -19.80 3.11 -19.44
N GLY A 741 -19.04 2.04 -19.67
CA GLY A 741 -18.70 1.06 -18.63
C GLY A 741 -17.98 1.72 -17.46
N ALA A 742 -17.00 2.57 -17.75
CA ALA A 742 -16.25 3.33 -16.77
C ALA A 742 -17.13 4.27 -15.95
N THR A 743 -18.08 4.96 -16.59
CA THR A 743 -18.97 5.92 -15.93
C THR A 743 -20.00 5.20 -15.06
N VAL A 744 -20.61 4.12 -15.55
CA VAL A 744 -21.60 3.33 -14.80
C VAL A 744 -20.99 2.71 -13.56
N MET A 745 -19.82 2.08 -13.70
CA MET A 745 -19.12 1.47 -12.58
C MET A 745 -18.67 2.52 -11.55
N ALA A 746 -18.20 3.69 -11.99
CA ALA A 746 -17.79 4.73 -11.07
C ALA A 746 -18.96 5.42 -10.36
N ALA A 747 -20.08 5.63 -11.04
CA ALA A 747 -21.22 6.40 -10.53
C ALA A 747 -22.22 5.56 -9.71
N GLY A 748 -22.42 4.29 -10.05
CA GLY A 748 -23.44 3.42 -9.42
C GLY A 748 -23.00 2.84 -8.08
N PHE A 749 -21.73 2.48 -7.98
CA PHE A 749 -21.17 1.72 -6.87
C PHE A 749 -21.16 2.46 -5.52
N GLU A 750 -20.44 3.58 -5.47
CA GLU A 750 -20.09 4.21 -4.19
C GLU A 750 -21.26 4.90 -3.50
N GLN A 751 -22.22 5.40 -4.30
CA GLN A 751 -23.35 6.14 -3.78
C GLN A 751 -24.28 5.24 -2.98
N VAL A 752 -24.59 4.05 -3.52
CA VAL A 752 -25.44 3.09 -2.84
C VAL A 752 -24.73 2.55 -1.60
N ALA A 753 -23.42 2.26 -1.68
CA ALA A 753 -22.65 1.85 -0.52
C ALA A 753 -22.65 2.91 0.58
N SER A 754 -22.51 4.17 0.20
CA SER A 754 -22.56 5.31 1.14
C SER A 754 -23.93 5.43 1.81
N ILE A 755 -25.02 5.25 1.05
CA ILE A 755 -26.38 5.25 1.61
C ILE A 755 -26.59 4.07 2.55
N ILE A 756 -26.11 2.86 2.22
CA ILE A 756 -26.24 1.69 3.10
C ILE A 756 -25.48 1.93 4.42
N GLY A 757 -24.23 2.38 4.35
CA GLY A 757 -23.41 2.64 5.53
C GLY A 757 -23.96 3.78 6.41
N LEU A 758 -24.16 4.96 5.81
CA LEU A 758 -24.67 6.13 6.53
C LEU A 758 -26.12 5.92 7.01
N GLY A 759 -26.94 5.27 6.21
CA GLY A 759 -28.32 4.96 6.54
C GLY A 759 -28.44 3.99 7.69
N THR A 760 -27.54 3.00 7.76
CA THR A 760 -27.48 2.11 8.92
C THR A 760 -27.09 2.88 10.18
N LEU A 761 -26.04 3.73 10.12
CA LEU A 761 -25.69 4.59 11.26
C LEU A 761 -26.85 5.51 11.68
N LEU A 762 -27.54 6.11 10.71
CA LEU A 762 -28.68 6.99 10.95
C LEU A 762 -29.82 6.24 11.68
N LEU A 763 -30.15 5.03 11.25
CA LEU A 763 -31.13 4.18 11.93
C LEU A 763 -30.70 3.78 13.35
N LEU A 764 -29.41 3.47 13.55
CA LEU A 764 -28.87 3.14 14.87
C LEU A 764 -28.93 4.33 15.86
N GLU A 765 -28.88 5.56 15.34
CA GLU A 765 -29.07 6.79 16.12
C GLU A 765 -30.55 7.18 16.30
N HIS A 766 -31.46 6.54 15.56
CA HIS A 766 -32.92 6.72 15.65
C HIS A 766 -33.61 5.37 15.91
N PRO A 767 -33.43 4.77 17.11
CA PRO A 767 -33.89 3.42 17.40
C PRO A 767 -35.40 3.24 17.31
N ASP A 768 -36.18 4.32 17.46
CA ASP A 768 -37.62 4.36 17.23
C ASP A 768 -37.99 4.17 15.75
N GLN A 769 -37.30 4.87 14.85
CA GLN A 769 -37.42 4.70 13.39
C GLN A 769 -36.97 3.31 12.96
N LEU A 770 -35.86 2.80 13.51
CA LEU A 770 -35.36 1.46 13.24
C LEU A 770 -36.37 0.38 13.64
N ALA A 771 -36.89 0.45 14.87
CA ALA A 771 -37.91 -0.48 15.35
C ALA A 771 -39.18 -0.40 14.47
N LEU A 772 -39.61 0.81 14.11
CA LEU A 772 -40.76 1.02 13.26
C LEU A 772 -40.60 0.35 11.89
N TRP A 773 -39.45 0.50 11.23
CA TRP A 773 -39.20 -0.15 9.93
C TRP A 773 -39.12 -1.67 10.07
N ARG A 774 -38.39 -2.18 11.07
CA ARG A 774 -38.27 -3.62 11.31
C ARG A 774 -39.63 -4.28 11.51
N ASP A 775 -40.52 -3.63 12.26
CA ASP A 775 -41.81 -4.19 12.66
C ASP A 775 -42.91 -3.94 11.59
N ASN A 776 -42.66 -3.06 10.60
CA ASN A 776 -43.61 -2.71 9.52
C ASN A 776 -42.90 -2.69 8.14
N PRO A 777 -42.58 -3.85 7.55
CA PRO A 777 -41.84 -3.95 6.29
C PRO A 777 -42.49 -3.25 5.09
N GLU A 778 -43.81 -3.00 5.14
CA GLU A 778 -44.55 -2.24 4.13
C GLU A 778 -44.10 -0.76 4.02
N LEU A 779 -43.38 -0.24 5.02
CA LEU A 779 -42.79 1.10 4.99
C LEU A 779 -41.53 1.21 4.13
N THR A 780 -40.99 0.09 3.63
CA THR A 780 -39.70 0.03 2.93
C THR A 780 -39.56 1.06 1.80
N ASP A 781 -40.60 1.23 0.98
CA ASP A 781 -40.55 2.21 -0.11
C ASP A 781 -40.43 3.66 0.41
N ARG A 782 -41.16 3.99 1.46
CA ARG A 782 -41.13 5.33 2.06
C ARG A 782 -39.82 5.57 2.81
N ALA A 783 -39.36 4.58 3.56
CA ALA A 783 -38.11 4.65 4.30
C ALA A 783 -36.90 4.82 3.38
N VAL A 784 -36.86 4.13 2.24
CA VAL A 784 -35.79 4.29 1.24
C VAL A 784 -35.82 5.69 0.63
N GLU A 785 -36.98 6.23 0.24
CA GLU A 785 -37.05 7.60 -0.30
C GLU A 785 -36.64 8.65 0.74
N GLU A 786 -37.10 8.50 2.00
CA GLU A 786 -36.69 9.41 3.08
C GLU A 786 -35.18 9.32 3.34
N MET A 787 -34.61 8.12 3.35
CA MET A 787 -33.19 7.94 3.59
C MET A 787 -32.33 8.54 2.48
N VAL A 788 -32.72 8.35 1.22
CA VAL A 788 -32.05 8.97 0.06
C VAL A 788 -32.15 10.50 0.13
N ARG A 789 -33.33 11.04 0.46
CA ARG A 789 -33.56 12.49 0.65
C ARG A 789 -32.73 13.04 1.80
N TYR A 790 -32.79 12.40 2.96
CA TYR A 790 -32.17 12.89 4.20
C TYR A 790 -30.64 12.87 4.08
N LEU A 791 -30.08 11.75 3.59
CA LEU A 791 -28.63 11.61 3.47
C LEU A 791 -28.06 12.43 2.32
N THR A 792 -28.77 12.53 1.18
CA THR A 792 -28.33 13.25 -0.03
C THR A 792 -26.82 13.07 -0.29
N VAL A 793 -26.32 11.84 -0.42
CA VAL A 793 -24.87 11.55 -0.39
C VAL A 793 -24.03 12.33 -1.42
N ILE A 794 -24.68 12.76 -2.51
CA ILE A 794 -24.17 13.77 -3.45
C ILE A 794 -24.56 15.16 -2.91
N HIS A 795 -23.62 15.87 -2.31
CA HIS A 795 -23.87 17.20 -1.75
C HIS A 795 -24.13 18.26 -2.83
N THR A 796 -23.45 18.17 -3.98
CA THR A 796 -23.52 19.15 -5.07
C THR A 796 -23.53 18.43 -6.43
N ALA A 797 -24.42 18.84 -7.33
CA ALA A 797 -24.44 18.33 -8.70
C ALA A 797 -23.21 18.80 -9.50
N SER A 798 -22.90 18.14 -10.61
CA SER A 798 -21.87 18.65 -11.55
C SER A 798 -22.11 20.14 -11.83
N PRO A 799 -21.08 20.99 -11.78
CA PRO A 799 -21.23 22.42 -12.05
C PRO A 799 -21.88 22.69 -13.42
N ARG A 800 -22.51 23.85 -13.54
CA ARG A 800 -23.08 24.37 -14.79
C ARG A 800 -22.36 25.64 -15.18
N THR A 801 -22.04 25.81 -16.46
CA THR A 801 -21.49 27.08 -16.99
C THR A 801 -22.59 27.82 -17.72
N ALA A 802 -22.84 29.08 -17.35
CA ALA A 802 -23.79 29.92 -18.07
C ALA A 802 -23.24 30.26 -19.46
N LEU A 803 -24.04 30.06 -20.51
CA LEU A 803 -23.67 30.34 -21.90
C LEU A 803 -24.00 31.78 -22.32
N GLU A 804 -24.95 32.39 -21.63
CA GLU A 804 -25.38 33.77 -21.77
C GLU A 804 -25.68 34.35 -20.38
N ASP A 805 -25.97 35.66 -20.30
CA ASP A 805 -26.40 36.26 -19.04
C ASP A 805 -27.80 35.75 -18.66
N VAL A 806 -27.96 35.16 -17.47
CA VAL A 806 -29.22 34.57 -16.99
C VAL A 806 -29.57 35.11 -15.60
N THR A 807 -30.83 35.49 -15.41
CA THR A 807 -31.34 35.88 -14.09
C THR A 807 -32.02 34.70 -13.39
N ILE A 808 -31.49 34.28 -12.24
CA ILE A 808 -32.04 33.22 -11.37
C ILE A 808 -32.19 33.76 -9.95
N GLY A 809 -33.34 33.56 -9.31
CA GLY A 809 -33.57 34.02 -7.93
C GLY A 809 -33.39 35.53 -7.71
N GLY A 810 -33.55 36.33 -8.77
CA GLY A 810 -33.30 37.79 -8.75
C GLY A 810 -31.84 38.21 -8.88
N GLN A 811 -30.89 37.27 -8.97
CA GLN A 811 -29.46 37.52 -9.21
C GLN A 811 -29.11 37.30 -10.67
N GLN A 812 -28.17 38.09 -11.20
CA GLN A 812 -27.68 37.97 -12.57
C GLN A 812 -26.39 37.15 -12.61
N ILE A 813 -26.45 35.97 -13.25
CA ILE A 813 -25.31 35.13 -13.58
C ILE A 813 -24.83 35.54 -14.96
N LYS A 814 -23.56 35.88 -15.13
CA LYS A 814 -23.00 36.29 -16.42
C LYS A 814 -22.55 35.10 -17.25
N ALA A 815 -22.51 35.28 -18.57
CA ALA A 815 -21.92 34.32 -19.48
C ALA A 815 -20.49 33.93 -19.04
N GLY A 816 -20.20 32.64 -19.00
CA GLY A 816 -18.93 32.04 -18.55
C GLY A 816 -18.84 31.76 -17.05
N GLU A 817 -19.74 32.29 -16.22
CA GLU A 817 -19.74 32.01 -14.79
C GLU A 817 -20.24 30.59 -14.49
N SER A 818 -19.60 29.94 -13.50
CA SER A 818 -19.97 28.60 -13.06
C SER A 818 -20.97 28.64 -11.90
N VAL A 819 -21.96 27.75 -11.92
CA VAL A 819 -22.98 27.56 -10.89
C VAL A 819 -22.89 26.14 -10.34
N ALA A 820 -22.52 26.02 -9.07
CA ALA A 820 -22.63 24.80 -8.29
C ALA A 820 -24.04 24.69 -7.69
N CYS A 821 -24.69 23.52 -7.79
CA CYS A 821 -26.03 23.31 -7.24
C CYS A 821 -25.96 22.41 -6.00
N SER A 822 -26.14 22.98 -4.80
CA SER A 822 -26.14 22.23 -3.55
C SER A 822 -27.44 21.45 -3.39
N LEU A 823 -27.39 20.15 -3.69
CA LEU A 823 -28.52 19.23 -3.54
C LEU A 823 -28.84 19.01 -2.06
N LEU A 824 -27.82 19.02 -1.20
CA LEU A 824 -27.99 18.89 0.24
C LEU A 824 -28.79 20.06 0.80
N ALA A 825 -28.40 21.30 0.48
CA ALA A 825 -29.12 22.47 0.96
C ALA A 825 -30.57 22.46 0.45
N ALA A 826 -30.76 22.14 -0.85
CA ALA A 826 -32.09 22.07 -1.46
C ALA A 826 -33.02 21.02 -0.82
N ASN A 827 -32.48 19.96 -0.21
CA ASN A 827 -33.27 18.92 0.45
C ASN A 827 -33.42 19.10 1.96
N ARG A 828 -32.44 19.75 2.62
CA ARG A 828 -32.29 19.74 4.09
C ARG A 828 -32.44 21.10 4.74
N VAL A 829 -32.33 22.20 4.00
CA VAL A 829 -32.50 23.54 4.55
C VAL A 829 -33.94 23.99 4.26
N PRO A 830 -34.84 23.94 5.25
CA PRO A 830 -36.21 24.39 5.08
C PRO A 830 -36.25 25.91 4.85
N ALA A 831 -37.31 26.37 4.17
CA ALA A 831 -37.51 27.80 3.96
C ALA A 831 -37.74 28.52 5.30
N ALA A 832 -37.51 29.84 5.34
CA ALA A 832 -37.72 30.63 6.55
C ALA A 832 -39.17 30.49 7.05
N GLY A 833 -39.34 29.98 8.29
CA GLY A 833 -40.65 29.77 8.93
C GLY A 833 -41.20 28.34 8.80
N GLU A 834 -40.55 27.45 8.06
CA GLU A 834 -40.88 26.02 8.03
C GLU A 834 -40.23 25.26 9.21
N PRO A 835 -40.81 24.13 9.65
CA PRO A 835 -40.21 23.29 10.70
C PRO A 835 -38.81 22.79 10.33
N GLU A 836 -37.98 22.57 11.35
CA GLU A 836 -36.68 21.92 11.18
C GLU A 836 -36.82 20.54 10.52
N ASP A 837 -35.92 20.22 9.61
CA ASP A 837 -36.01 18.99 8.83
C ASP A 837 -35.48 17.79 9.61
N ARG A 838 -36.40 16.93 10.07
CA ARG A 838 -36.12 15.72 10.84
C ARG A 838 -36.24 14.46 10.00
N PHE A 839 -35.50 13.43 10.38
CA PHE A 839 -35.57 12.12 9.74
C PHE A 839 -36.88 11.44 10.13
N ASP A 840 -37.71 11.11 9.14
CA ASP A 840 -39.01 10.47 9.36
C ASP A 840 -39.37 9.51 8.24
N ILE A 841 -39.26 8.20 8.48
CA ILE A 841 -39.56 7.17 7.47
C ILE A 841 -41.06 7.09 7.13
N THR A 842 -41.93 7.73 7.92
CA THR A 842 -43.37 7.78 7.68
C THR A 842 -43.79 8.97 6.82
N ARG A 843 -42.86 9.90 6.57
CA ARG A 843 -43.08 11.10 5.74
C ARG A 843 -43.67 10.70 4.39
N GLU A 844 -44.71 11.43 3.97
CA GLU A 844 -45.25 11.29 2.62
C GLU A 844 -44.16 11.66 1.59
N PRO A 845 -43.87 10.81 0.60
CA PRO A 845 -42.78 11.06 -0.35
C PRO A 845 -42.96 12.39 -1.08
N THR A 846 -42.00 13.30 -0.90
CA THR A 846 -41.92 14.55 -1.62
C THR A 846 -40.85 14.49 -2.71
N PRO A 847 -41.02 15.21 -3.84
CA PRO A 847 -39.97 15.34 -4.83
C PRO A 847 -38.71 15.92 -4.18
N HIS A 848 -37.59 15.20 -4.30
CA HIS A 848 -36.30 15.60 -3.73
C HIS A 848 -35.20 15.65 -4.78
N MET A 849 -34.12 16.36 -4.46
CA MET A 849 -32.98 16.63 -5.34
C MET A 849 -31.82 15.63 -5.21
N ALA A 850 -31.92 14.61 -4.36
CA ALA A 850 -30.81 13.67 -4.13
C ALA A 850 -30.36 12.89 -5.38
N PHE A 851 -31.24 12.73 -6.37
CA PHE A 851 -30.91 12.16 -7.69
C PHE A 851 -30.67 13.21 -8.77
N GLY A 852 -30.53 14.48 -8.40
CA GLY A 852 -30.46 15.62 -9.33
C GLY A 852 -31.80 15.89 -10.04
N HIS A 853 -31.75 16.72 -11.08
CA HIS A 853 -32.93 17.12 -11.86
C HIS A 853 -32.59 17.32 -13.34
N GLY A 854 -33.61 17.44 -14.19
CA GLY A 854 -33.47 17.72 -15.61
C GLY A 854 -32.96 16.52 -16.41
N ILE A 855 -32.32 16.79 -17.54
CA ILE A 855 -31.83 15.76 -18.48
C ILE A 855 -30.78 14.83 -17.83
N HIS A 856 -30.05 15.33 -16.83
CA HIS A 856 -29.05 14.58 -16.06
C HIS A 856 -29.60 13.96 -14.77
N HIS A 857 -30.93 13.93 -14.55
CA HIS A 857 -31.50 13.16 -13.44
C HIS A 857 -30.93 11.75 -13.43
N CYS A 858 -30.56 11.24 -12.25
CA CYS A 858 -29.80 10.00 -12.11
C CYS A 858 -30.44 8.85 -12.91
N LEU A 859 -29.64 8.28 -13.82
CA LEU A 859 -30.04 7.15 -14.64
C LEU A 859 -30.20 5.87 -13.80
N GLY A 860 -29.30 5.68 -12.82
CA GLY A 860 -29.26 4.51 -11.94
C GLY A 860 -30.27 4.52 -10.79
N ALA A 861 -31.13 5.53 -10.69
CA ALA A 861 -32.06 5.67 -9.57
C ALA A 861 -33.00 4.45 -9.38
N PRO A 862 -33.50 3.77 -10.44
CA PRO A 862 -34.27 2.53 -10.26
C PRO A 862 -33.45 1.38 -9.66
N LEU A 863 -32.18 1.25 -10.04
CA LEU A 863 -31.27 0.21 -9.52
C LEU A 863 -30.93 0.47 -8.05
N ALA A 864 -30.50 1.70 -7.74
CA ALA A 864 -30.18 2.11 -6.38
C ALA A 864 -31.36 1.85 -5.42
N ARG A 865 -32.58 2.23 -5.81
CA ARG A 865 -33.77 1.94 -5.00
C ARG A 865 -33.99 0.44 -4.79
N MET A 866 -33.82 -0.38 -5.83
CA MET A 866 -33.97 -1.83 -5.72
C MET A 866 -32.96 -2.43 -4.74
N GLU A 867 -31.69 -2.07 -4.86
CA GLU A 867 -30.63 -2.51 -3.94
C GLU A 867 -30.94 -2.11 -2.49
N LEU A 868 -31.34 -0.87 -2.25
CA LEU A 868 -31.68 -0.37 -0.91
C LEU A 868 -32.93 -1.06 -0.32
N ARG A 869 -33.95 -1.32 -1.15
CA ARG A 869 -35.17 -2.04 -0.75
C ARG A 869 -34.92 -3.50 -0.36
N ILE A 870 -33.85 -4.10 -0.89
CA ILE A 870 -33.47 -5.47 -0.56
C ILE A 870 -32.52 -5.48 0.64
N ALA A 871 -31.47 -4.66 0.60
CA ALA A 871 -30.40 -4.65 1.59
C ALA A 871 -30.89 -4.28 3.00
N PHE A 872 -31.66 -3.19 3.16
CA PHE A 872 -32.06 -2.72 4.49
C PHE A 872 -33.00 -3.71 5.20
N PRO A 873 -34.12 -4.16 4.61
CA PRO A 873 -34.98 -5.15 5.25
C PRO A 873 -34.26 -6.48 5.53
N ALA A 874 -33.35 -6.91 4.66
CA ALA A 874 -32.56 -8.13 4.90
C ALA A 874 -31.63 -7.98 6.10
N LEU A 875 -30.90 -6.87 6.20
CA LEU A 875 -30.04 -6.54 7.34
C LEU A 875 -30.83 -6.52 8.66
N LEU A 876 -31.94 -5.76 8.70
CA LEU A 876 -32.76 -5.61 9.92
C LEU A 876 -33.43 -6.92 10.34
N ARG A 877 -33.80 -7.78 9.38
CA ARG A 877 -34.35 -9.11 9.64
C ARG A 877 -33.29 -10.07 10.17
N ARG A 878 -32.09 -10.07 9.57
CA ARG A 878 -30.99 -10.98 9.93
C ARG A 878 -30.39 -10.64 11.30
N PHE A 879 -30.28 -9.34 11.60
CA PHE A 879 -29.64 -8.84 12.82
C PHE A 879 -30.57 -7.90 13.59
N PRO A 880 -31.63 -8.42 14.25
CA PRO A 880 -32.63 -7.59 14.94
C PRO A 880 -32.09 -6.85 16.17
N GLY A 881 -30.92 -7.25 16.70
CA GLY A 881 -30.20 -6.62 17.81
C GLY A 881 -29.01 -5.75 17.39
N LEU A 882 -28.93 -5.39 16.10
CA LEU A 882 -27.83 -4.60 15.54
C LEU A 882 -27.64 -3.29 16.31
N ARG A 883 -26.41 -3.01 16.70
CA ARG A 883 -25.98 -1.79 17.41
C ARG A 883 -24.52 -1.49 17.09
N LEU A 884 -24.06 -0.28 17.39
CA LEU A 884 -22.66 0.09 17.23
C LEU A 884 -21.79 -0.68 18.23
N ALA A 885 -20.68 -1.24 17.75
CA ALA A 885 -19.65 -1.85 18.60
C ALA A 885 -18.70 -0.80 19.21
N VAL A 886 -18.84 0.46 18.81
CA VAL A 886 -18.08 1.61 19.30
C VAL A 886 -19.02 2.77 19.65
N PRO A 887 -18.61 3.69 20.53
CA PRO A 887 -19.37 4.91 20.75
C PRO A 887 -19.59 5.72 19.44
N PRO A 888 -20.76 6.37 19.24
CA PRO A 888 -21.09 7.10 18.00
C PRO A 888 -20.08 8.18 17.59
N GLU A 889 -19.32 8.74 18.54
CA GLU A 889 -18.26 9.72 18.32
C GLU A 889 -16.95 9.12 17.76
N LYS A 890 -16.78 7.79 17.83
CA LYS A 890 -15.63 7.08 17.27
C LYS A 890 -15.85 6.57 15.85
N VAL A 891 -17.07 6.70 15.32
CA VAL A 891 -17.38 6.36 13.93
C VAL A 891 -16.69 7.36 13.01
N ARG A 892 -15.96 6.86 12.02
CA ARG A 892 -15.14 7.67 11.13
C ARG A 892 -15.85 7.93 9.80
N PHE A 893 -15.87 9.20 9.41
CA PHE A 893 -16.35 9.65 8.10
C PHE A 893 -15.14 9.88 7.18
N ARG A 894 -15.34 9.71 5.87
CA ARG A 894 -14.30 10.05 4.88
C ARG A 894 -13.99 11.56 4.92
N PRO A 895 -12.76 11.99 4.61
CA PRO A 895 -12.39 13.40 4.61
C PRO A 895 -13.27 14.26 3.69
N ALA A 896 -13.51 15.51 4.08
CA ALA A 896 -14.40 16.43 3.34
C ALA A 896 -13.98 16.73 1.88
N ARG A 897 -12.74 16.41 1.47
CA ARG A 897 -12.29 16.52 0.07
C ARG A 897 -12.73 15.35 -0.80
N SER A 898 -13.28 14.28 -0.22
CA SER A 898 -13.83 13.16 -0.98
C SER A 898 -15.07 13.63 -1.76
N ARG A 899 -15.17 13.20 -3.03
CA ARG A 899 -16.24 13.62 -3.94
C ARG A 899 -17.65 13.21 -3.48
N GLN A 900 -17.73 12.27 -2.54
CA GLN A 900 -18.97 11.72 -1.97
C GLN A 900 -18.84 11.63 -0.45
N TYR A 901 -19.94 11.88 0.26
CA TYR A 901 -19.98 11.78 1.71
C TYR A 901 -20.28 10.34 2.13
N ALA A 902 -19.37 9.71 2.89
CA ALA A 902 -19.44 8.30 3.26
C ALA A 902 -18.72 8.01 4.59
N LEU A 903 -18.96 6.81 5.13
CA LEU A 903 -18.20 6.27 6.26
C LEU A 903 -16.89 5.62 5.80
N GLU A 904 -15.86 5.68 6.63
CA GLU A 904 -14.62 4.90 6.45
C GLU A 904 -14.83 3.46 6.95
N SER A 905 -15.44 3.30 8.12
CA SER A 905 -15.83 2.01 8.71
C SER A 905 -17.05 2.19 9.62
N LEU A 906 -17.83 1.13 9.80
CA LEU A 906 -18.96 1.09 10.74
C LEU A 906 -18.90 -0.21 11.56
N PRO A 907 -18.16 -0.22 12.69
CA PRO A 907 -18.11 -1.37 13.57
C PRO A 907 -19.46 -1.62 14.25
N VAL A 908 -20.04 -2.79 14.02
CA VAL A 908 -21.35 -3.20 14.56
C VAL A 908 -21.26 -4.55 15.26
N GLU A 909 -22.20 -4.77 16.17
CA GLU A 909 -22.48 -6.05 16.81
C GLU A 909 -24.00 -6.28 16.88
N TRP A 910 -24.43 -7.53 16.99
CA TRP A 910 -25.85 -7.91 17.06
C TRP A 910 -26.08 -8.99 18.11
#